data_AF-A0A3N4SJT2-F1
#
_entry.id   AF-A0A3N4SJT2-F1
#
_cell.length_a   1.000
_cell.length_b   1.000
_cell.length_c   1.000
_cell.angle_alpha   90.00
_cell.angle_beta   90.00
_cell.angle_gamma   90.00
#
_symmetry.space_group_name_H-M   'P 1'
#
loop_
_entity.id
_entity.type
_entity.pdbx_description
1 polymer ?
#
loop_
_entity_poly.entity_id
_entity_poly.type
_entity_poly.pdbx_seq_one_letter_code
_entity_poly.pdbx_strand_id
1 'polypeptide(L)'
;MTAAATVGSAVLATPAYAAATTPLPLPPLRIPEVDLGLEQQSDSKIQWLMDAKLGMFIHWGVYSGPAKGEWWMHNGPVTPADYRKYVTDATSEQFTADAYDPAAWAQLAKDFGAKYTTLTTRHHDGFALWPLNHPNAWSSGQAPLSRDFVKDYVAAVRAAGLKVGLYYSPIDWRYPGYYDVTGTNCASNPWNYTTDPAHKENARIMKTGVYESVKELVTQYGVIDDLWWDGGWIAEQGSDADGAFFWEPAQFRDGANQWPVDATYGETDASGRPFGPMGMVRKHQPDIVATSRSGWKGDYDSDEGPSVPTGAIRTGRLVEKVFSIIGTWGYSDTAVMGYGTAMNILVNCWARNMTVMVNVGPDRHGTVSDGQAGLLRQIGSFLSTCGQAVYGTRGGPWEPLDGKYGYTYKDNTFYVHLLPGYSGTSFTTPSTGDAKVTRVFDVDTGADLSFTTGADGSVTVTGINRTRVPEDSVVGVTLDRSVQPADIAVGRTVTASSEEASKGNTAAKAVDGSTATRWSANNGNTGQWLKVDLGSEKSLTGTRIAWESAATNYRYRIEGSTDNSTWTTLADLTATTGTSQVQVSVFRAQARYVRVTVTGLPSGAWASIRNLEVYDRPFSADIGTVRLVNRKSGKVLDVSGASTADGGAVIQWPSSGGTNQQWKLLPNADGSFQLSNVRSGKALQSPGGSAQGDGPNQWTADGGDNQSWKLVPSQTSGYHQLVNVRNGWCADVKDASTADGASIIQWPASGGSNQDWQIVAL
;
A
#
# COMPACT_ATOMS: atom_id res chain seq x y z
N MET A 1 -6.27 -58.28 43.02
CA MET A 1 -6.77 -58.16 41.65
C MET A 1 -7.42 -56.80 41.53
N THR A 2 -6.76 -55.89 40.83
CA THR A 2 -7.01 -54.46 40.80
C THR A 2 -8.07 -54.10 39.77
N ALA A 3 -9.02 -53.26 40.20
CA ALA A 3 -10.07 -52.68 39.37
C ALA A 3 -9.48 -51.78 38.27
N ALA A 4 -10.03 -51.88 37.07
CA ALA A 4 -9.70 -51.04 35.93
C ALA A 4 -10.15 -49.60 36.19
N ALA A 5 -9.19 -48.67 36.20
CA ALA A 5 -9.46 -47.24 36.27
C ALA A 5 -9.93 -46.74 34.89
N THR A 6 -11.14 -46.22 34.86
CA THR A 6 -11.69 -45.43 33.76
C THR A 6 -10.88 -44.14 33.60
N VAL A 7 -10.18 -44.02 32.47
CA VAL A 7 -9.53 -42.77 32.07
C VAL A 7 -10.63 -41.81 31.63
N GLY A 8 -10.91 -40.80 32.46
CA GLY A 8 -11.79 -39.70 32.11
C GLY A 8 -11.15 -38.85 31.03
N SER A 9 -11.82 -38.71 29.87
CA SER A 9 -11.50 -37.69 28.89
C SER A 9 -11.69 -36.33 29.54
N ALA A 10 -10.59 -35.66 29.86
CA ALA A 10 -10.62 -34.26 30.24
C ALA A 10 -11.11 -33.46 29.03
N VAL A 11 -12.37 -33.01 29.08
CA VAL A 11 -12.84 -31.91 28.24
C VAL A 11 -12.09 -30.68 28.74
N LEU A 12 -10.94 -30.40 28.11
CA LEU A 12 -10.17 -29.20 28.35
C LEU A 12 -11.02 -28.00 27.90
N ALA A 13 -11.18 -27.03 28.80
CA ALA A 13 -11.92 -25.81 28.54
C ALA A 13 -11.36 -25.12 27.29
N THR A 14 -12.21 -24.95 26.28
CA THR A 14 -11.98 -23.96 25.23
C THR A 14 -11.80 -22.60 25.89
N PRO A 15 -10.75 -21.82 25.55
CA PRO A 15 -10.67 -20.44 26.00
C PRO A 15 -11.96 -19.74 25.56
N ALA A 16 -12.66 -19.15 26.52
CA ALA A 16 -13.87 -18.38 26.27
C ALA A 16 -13.49 -17.08 25.54
N TYR A 17 -13.17 -17.16 24.26
CA TYR A 17 -13.32 -16.01 23.39
C TYR A 17 -14.83 -15.79 23.29
N ALA A 18 -15.32 -14.65 23.78
CA ALA A 18 -16.73 -14.32 23.76
C ALA A 18 -17.26 -14.53 22.33
N ALA A 19 -18.23 -15.42 22.17
CA ALA A 19 -18.77 -15.80 20.86
C ALA A 19 -19.44 -14.64 20.09
N ALA A 20 -19.53 -13.45 20.69
CA ALA A 20 -20.28 -12.30 20.21
C ALA A 20 -19.42 -11.15 19.62
N THR A 21 -18.09 -11.24 19.62
CA THR A 21 -17.23 -10.09 19.24
C THR A 21 -16.49 -10.31 17.92
N THR A 22 -16.64 -9.38 16.96
CA THR A 22 -15.94 -9.41 15.68
C THR A 22 -14.44 -9.10 15.88
N PRO A 23 -13.52 -9.98 15.45
CA PRO A 23 -12.10 -9.73 15.63
C PRO A 23 -11.53 -8.63 14.72
N LEU A 24 -10.43 -7.99 15.15
CA LEU A 24 -9.74 -6.94 14.39
C LEU A 24 -9.12 -7.49 13.09
N PRO A 25 -9.14 -6.72 11.98
CA PRO A 25 -8.65 -7.18 10.70
C PRO A 25 -7.12 -7.12 10.60
N LEU A 26 -6.49 -8.15 10.02
CA LEU A 26 -5.05 -8.13 9.75
C LEU A 26 -4.68 -7.06 8.69
N PRO A 27 -3.56 -6.34 8.88
CA PRO A 27 -3.06 -5.42 7.86
C PRO A 27 -2.54 -6.24 6.66
N PRO A 28 -2.87 -5.92 5.40
CA PRO A 28 -2.38 -6.72 4.28
C PRO A 28 -0.86 -6.69 4.16
N LEU A 29 -0.29 -7.79 3.68
CA LEU A 29 1.15 -7.90 3.44
C LEU A 29 1.55 -7.24 2.14
N ARG A 30 2.65 -6.48 2.17
CA ARG A 30 3.35 -6.03 0.97
C ARG A 30 4.32 -7.12 0.54
N ILE A 31 4.29 -7.50 -0.73
CA ILE A 31 5.26 -8.42 -1.31
C ILE A 31 6.11 -7.62 -2.30
N PRO A 32 7.44 -7.50 -2.08
CA PRO A 32 8.32 -6.87 -3.06
C PRO A 32 8.26 -7.59 -4.41
N GLU A 33 8.12 -6.82 -5.48
CA GLU A 33 8.13 -7.33 -6.84
C GLU A 33 9.41 -6.94 -7.58
N VAL A 34 9.72 -7.70 -8.63
CA VAL A 34 10.83 -7.42 -9.54
C VAL A 34 10.29 -6.83 -10.83
N ASP A 35 10.85 -5.70 -11.23
CA ASP A 35 10.56 -5.04 -12.51
C ASP A 35 11.87 -4.50 -13.09
N LEU A 36 12.03 -4.54 -14.42
CA LEU A 36 13.28 -4.16 -15.10
C LEU A 36 14.54 -4.91 -14.64
N GLY A 37 14.37 -6.02 -13.92
CA GLY A 37 15.47 -6.76 -13.28
C GLY A 37 15.92 -6.19 -11.94
N LEU A 38 15.14 -5.28 -11.36
CA LEU A 38 15.36 -4.67 -10.05
C LEU A 38 14.19 -4.98 -9.12
N GLU A 39 14.50 -5.50 -7.93
CA GLU A 39 13.50 -5.77 -6.89
C GLU A 39 13.20 -4.50 -6.08
N GLN A 40 11.94 -4.29 -5.73
CA GLN A 40 11.54 -3.27 -4.78
C GLN A 40 12.22 -3.48 -3.41
N GLN A 41 12.38 -2.40 -2.66
CA GLN A 41 12.91 -2.41 -1.30
C GLN A 41 12.07 -3.31 -0.41
N SER A 42 12.74 -3.99 0.53
CA SER A 42 12.07 -4.73 1.60
C SER A 42 11.26 -3.78 2.50
N ASP A 43 10.29 -4.34 3.23
CA ASP A 43 9.49 -3.58 4.18
C ASP A 43 10.37 -2.87 5.22
N SER A 44 11.46 -3.50 5.67
CA SER A 44 12.42 -2.90 6.62
C SER A 44 13.12 -1.64 6.09
N LYS A 45 13.34 -1.56 4.77
CA LYS A 45 14.04 -0.42 4.13
C LYS A 45 13.09 0.72 3.82
N ILE A 46 11.83 0.43 3.48
CA ILE A 46 10.80 1.47 3.27
C ILE A 46 10.12 1.91 4.57
N GLN A 47 10.32 1.16 5.66
CA GLN A 47 9.70 1.37 6.97
C GLN A 47 9.83 2.81 7.46
N TRP A 48 11.00 3.43 7.27
CA TRP A 48 11.25 4.79 7.75
C TRP A 48 10.30 5.80 7.10
N LEU A 49 9.95 5.64 5.82
CA LEU A 49 9.06 6.53 5.08
C LEU A 49 7.63 6.40 5.63
N MET A 50 7.20 5.15 5.87
CA MET A 50 5.90 4.86 6.47
C MET A 50 5.77 5.40 7.90
N ASP A 51 6.85 5.47 8.67
CA ASP A 51 6.85 6.04 10.02
C ASP A 51 6.97 7.56 10.01
N ALA A 52 7.68 8.10 9.02
CA ALA A 52 7.84 9.53 8.82
C ALA A 52 6.52 10.24 8.52
N LYS A 53 5.64 9.64 7.71
CA LYS A 53 4.32 10.15 7.25
C LYS A 53 4.30 11.46 6.50
N LEU A 54 5.23 12.37 6.76
CA LEU A 54 5.21 13.74 6.31
C LEU A 54 6.59 14.19 5.84
N GLY A 55 6.64 14.65 4.59
CA GLY A 55 7.79 15.28 3.96
C GLY A 55 7.48 16.69 3.44
N MET A 56 8.54 17.44 3.16
CA MET A 56 8.45 18.75 2.48
C MET A 56 9.10 18.67 1.09
N PHE A 57 8.32 18.92 0.04
CA PHE A 57 8.85 19.05 -1.32
C PHE A 57 9.30 20.49 -1.55
N ILE A 58 10.39 20.67 -2.30
CA ILE A 58 10.90 21.98 -2.70
C ILE A 58 11.09 21.98 -4.21
N HIS A 59 10.22 22.69 -4.91
CA HIS A 59 10.39 22.97 -6.34
C HIS A 59 11.02 24.35 -6.52
N TRP A 60 12.31 24.35 -6.83
CA TRP A 60 13.09 25.56 -7.01
C TRP A 60 14.05 25.43 -8.20
N GLY A 61 14.13 26.48 -9.00
CA GLY A 61 14.94 26.51 -10.21
C GLY A 61 14.71 27.79 -11.00
N VAL A 62 15.17 27.81 -12.25
CA VAL A 62 15.13 29.00 -13.11
C VAL A 62 13.70 29.52 -13.31
N TYR A 63 12.71 28.63 -13.34
CA TYR A 63 11.29 28.97 -13.40
C TYR A 63 10.77 29.86 -12.25
N SER A 64 11.46 29.92 -11.11
CA SER A 64 11.11 30.85 -10.04
C SER A 64 11.35 32.32 -10.41
N GLY A 65 12.23 32.58 -11.39
CA GLY A 65 12.51 33.91 -11.96
C GLY A 65 11.26 34.59 -12.54
N PRO A 66 10.65 34.03 -13.59
CA PRO A 66 9.43 34.57 -14.20
C PRO A 66 8.16 34.37 -13.36
N ALA A 67 8.19 33.58 -12.28
CA ALA A 67 7.08 33.35 -11.35
C ALA A 67 5.77 32.85 -12.01
N LYS A 68 5.89 31.96 -13.01
CA LYS A 68 4.77 31.42 -13.81
C LYS A 68 4.61 29.90 -13.67
N GLY A 69 5.23 29.32 -12.64
CA GLY A 69 5.31 27.88 -12.47
C GLY A 69 6.41 27.22 -13.31
N GLU A 70 6.74 26.00 -12.92
CA GLU A 70 7.82 25.16 -13.44
C GLU A 70 7.65 24.76 -14.91
N TRP A 71 6.41 24.72 -15.41
CA TRP A 71 6.11 24.44 -16.83
C TRP A 71 6.16 25.68 -17.73
N TRP A 72 6.60 26.85 -17.24
CA TRP A 72 6.59 28.09 -18.03
C TRP A 72 7.36 28.01 -19.35
N MET A 73 8.50 27.30 -19.38
CA MET A 73 9.28 27.13 -20.62
C MET A 73 8.43 26.48 -21.72
N HIS A 74 7.67 25.44 -21.36
CA HIS A 74 6.80 24.68 -22.26
C HIS A 74 5.50 25.45 -22.59
N ASN A 75 4.79 25.94 -21.56
CA ASN A 75 3.48 26.57 -21.72
C ASN A 75 3.56 27.99 -22.31
N GLY A 76 4.69 28.68 -22.15
CA GLY A 76 5.00 29.98 -22.72
C GLY A 76 5.77 29.93 -24.06
N PRO A 77 5.78 28.77 -24.74
CA PRO A 77 6.81 28.29 -25.68
C PRO A 77 8.14 29.07 -25.69
N VAL A 78 8.77 29.26 -24.52
CA VAL A 78 10.01 30.02 -24.42
C VAL A 78 11.15 29.16 -24.97
N THR A 79 11.89 29.67 -25.94
CA THR A 79 13.00 28.90 -26.53
C THR A 79 14.08 28.62 -25.47
N PRO A 80 14.85 27.51 -25.56
CA PRO A 80 15.96 27.27 -24.64
C PRO A 80 16.99 28.41 -24.57
N ALA A 81 17.18 29.15 -25.67
CA ALA A 81 18.07 30.30 -25.72
C ALA A 81 17.51 31.50 -24.93
N ASP A 82 16.22 31.79 -25.06
CA ASP A 82 15.57 32.85 -24.30
C ASP A 82 15.43 32.49 -22.82
N TYR A 83 15.16 31.22 -22.52
CA TYR A 83 15.00 30.75 -21.15
C TYR A 83 16.30 30.88 -20.33
N ARG A 84 17.46 30.71 -20.98
CA ARG A 84 18.79 30.95 -20.35
C ARG A 84 18.98 32.39 -19.88
N LYS A 85 18.29 33.37 -20.47
CA LYS A 85 18.38 34.79 -20.07
C LYS A 85 17.85 35.01 -18.67
N TYR A 86 16.95 34.16 -18.16
CA TYR A 86 16.53 34.19 -16.77
C TYR A 86 17.68 33.90 -15.80
N VAL A 87 18.81 33.37 -16.25
CA VAL A 87 20.01 33.21 -15.41
C VAL A 87 21.04 34.33 -15.69
N THR A 88 21.24 34.68 -16.95
CA THR A 88 22.36 35.57 -17.36
C THR A 88 22.03 37.05 -17.36
N ASP A 89 20.79 37.42 -17.67
CA ASP A 89 20.43 38.81 -17.92
C ASP A 89 19.95 39.46 -16.62
N ALA A 90 20.49 40.65 -16.31
CA ALA A 90 20.15 41.40 -15.12
C ALA A 90 18.76 42.05 -15.23
N THR A 91 17.70 41.24 -15.11
CA THR A 91 16.30 41.65 -15.16
C THR A 91 15.58 41.42 -13.83
N SER A 92 14.37 41.94 -13.69
CA SER A 92 13.50 41.64 -12.54
C SER A 92 13.04 40.18 -12.47
N GLU A 93 13.26 39.40 -13.52
CA GLU A 93 12.93 37.98 -13.59
C GLU A 93 14.20 37.10 -13.48
N GLN A 94 15.37 37.70 -13.23
CA GLN A 94 16.61 36.94 -13.08
C GLN A 94 16.53 36.01 -11.86
N PHE A 95 16.87 34.75 -12.05
CA PHE A 95 17.16 33.78 -11.01
C PHE A 95 18.53 34.07 -10.42
N THR A 96 18.54 34.69 -9.24
CA THR A 96 19.74 35.19 -8.58
C THR A 96 20.21 34.29 -7.45
N ALA A 97 19.29 33.59 -6.78
CA ALA A 97 19.59 32.73 -5.62
C ALA A 97 20.39 33.44 -4.50
N ASP A 98 20.32 34.76 -4.42
CA ASP A 98 21.12 35.62 -3.54
C ASP A 98 20.66 35.59 -2.07
N ALA A 99 19.44 35.13 -1.81
CA ALA A 99 18.90 34.89 -0.47
C ALA A 99 18.79 33.39 -0.13
N TYR A 100 19.42 32.50 -0.93
CA TYR A 100 19.36 31.06 -0.70
C TYR A 100 20.01 30.66 0.64
N ASP A 101 19.15 30.17 1.54
CA ASP A 101 19.52 29.64 2.85
C ASP A 101 18.84 28.27 3.08
N PRO A 102 19.55 27.15 2.81
CA PRO A 102 19.00 25.83 3.01
C PRO A 102 18.84 25.45 4.49
N ALA A 103 19.51 26.16 5.42
CA ALA A 103 19.29 25.97 6.84
C ALA A 103 17.92 26.53 7.25
N ALA A 104 17.51 27.66 6.67
CA ALA A 104 16.15 28.18 6.85
C ALA A 104 15.09 27.23 6.28
N TRP A 105 15.34 26.62 5.12
CA TRP A 105 14.43 25.60 4.57
C TRP A 105 14.34 24.35 5.46
N ALA A 106 15.48 23.84 5.93
CA ALA A 106 15.51 22.69 6.83
C ALA A 106 14.83 23.01 8.18
N GLN A 107 14.98 24.23 8.69
CA GLN A 107 14.28 24.67 9.89
C GLN A 107 12.76 24.78 9.64
N LEU A 108 12.32 25.29 8.49
CA LEU A 108 10.90 25.31 8.13
C LEU A 108 10.32 23.89 8.05
N ALA A 109 11.05 22.93 7.48
CA ALA A 109 10.63 21.53 7.45
C ALA A 109 10.46 20.95 8.87
N LYS A 110 11.35 21.30 9.81
CA LYS A 110 11.21 20.93 11.22
C LYS A 110 10.01 21.59 11.88
N ASP A 111 9.82 22.89 11.65
CA ASP A 111 8.68 23.63 12.20
C ASP A 111 7.36 23.06 11.68
N PHE A 112 7.34 22.61 10.42
CA PHE A 112 6.23 21.90 9.78
C PHE A 112 5.98 20.50 10.37
N GLY A 113 6.98 19.90 11.02
CA GLY A 113 6.93 18.55 11.58
C GLY A 113 7.44 17.45 10.64
N ALA A 114 7.80 17.78 9.40
CA ALA A 114 8.32 16.84 8.41
C ALA A 114 9.55 16.07 8.92
N LYS A 115 9.72 14.85 8.42
CA LYS A 115 10.88 13.98 8.75
C LYS A 115 11.87 13.82 7.60
N TYR A 116 11.46 14.25 6.42
CA TYR A 116 12.27 14.24 5.20
C TYR A 116 11.94 15.45 4.34
N THR A 117 12.83 15.76 3.44
CA THR A 117 12.62 16.80 2.42
C THR A 117 13.11 16.28 1.08
N THR A 118 12.52 16.75 -0.01
CA THR A 118 12.96 16.42 -1.38
C THR A 118 13.14 17.70 -2.18
N LEU A 119 14.32 17.88 -2.80
CA LEU A 119 14.65 19.06 -3.62
C LEU A 119 14.70 18.70 -5.11
N THR A 120 14.11 19.54 -5.97
CA THR A 120 14.31 19.49 -7.43
C THR A 120 15.75 19.77 -7.81
N THR A 121 16.57 18.73 -7.95
CA THR A 121 17.98 18.89 -8.36
C THR A 121 18.06 19.37 -9.81
N ARG A 122 17.18 18.84 -10.66
CA ARG A 122 16.95 19.24 -12.05
C ARG A 122 15.49 18.98 -12.42
N HIS A 123 14.82 19.99 -12.95
CA HIS A 123 13.46 19.87 -13.49
C HIS A 123 13.48 19.70 -15.03
N HIS A 124 12.32 19.66 -15.66
CA HIS A 124 12.17 19.45 -17.12
C HIS A 124 12.88 20.51 -17.98
N ASP A 125 13.13 21.71 -17.45
CA ASP A 125 13.88 22.78 -18.14
C ASP A 125 15.36 22.42 -18.40
N GLY A 126 15.87 21.37 -17.72
CA GLY A 126 17.22 20.88 -17.86
C GLY A 126 18.28 21.66 -17.07
N PHE A 127 17.90 22.61 -16.21
CA PHE A 127 18.84 23.34 -15.35
C PHE A 127 19.21 22.51 -14.11
N ALA A 128 20.50 22.20 -13.96
CA ALA A 128 21.00 21.48 -12.80
C ALA A 128 21.39 22.43 -11.66
N LEU A 129 20.88 22.21 -10.45
CA LEU A 129 21.22 22.95 -9.23
C LEU A 129 22.59 22.59 -8.62
N TRP A 130 23.42 21.85 -9.36
CA TRP A 130 24.78 21.50 -8.97
C TRP A 130 25.75 21.63 -10.16
N PRO A 131 27.07 21.64 -9.95
CA PRO A 131 28.09 21.70 -11.01
C PRO A 131 28.16 20.41 -11.85
N LEU A 132 27.12 20.14 -12.66
CA LEU A 132 27.07 19.00 -13.58
C LEU A 132 28.24 19.04 -14.57
N ASN A 133 29.00 17.94 -14.67
CA ASN A 133 30.20 17.87 -15.51
C ASN A 133 29.93 17.62 -17.00
N HIS A 134 28.71 17.23 -17.36
CA HIS A 134 28.36 16.88 -18.74
C HIS A 134 28.74 18.01 -19.73
N PRO A 135 29.30 17.71 -20.92
CA PRO A 135 29.75 18.74 -21.86
C PRO A 135 28.67 19.76 -22.27
N ASN A 136 27.40 19.34 -22.28
CA ASN A 136 26.25 20.21 -22.58
C ASN A 136 25.49 20.67 -21.32
N ALA A 137 26.16 20.67 -20.16
CA ALA A 137 25.59 21.10 -18.89
C ALA A 137 25.13 22.56 -18.95
N TRP A 138 23.96 22.78 -18.36
CA TRP A 138 23.48 24.10 -18.00
C TRP A 138 23.15 24.03 -16.51
N SER A 139 23.94 24.74 -15.70
CA SER A 139 23.93 24.46 -14.27
C SER A 139 24.34 25.65 -13.41
N SER A 140 24.04 25.55 -12.12
CA SER A 140 24.40 26.56 -11.12
C SER A 140 25.90 26.64 -10.84
N GLY A 141 26.68 25.62 -11.23
CA GLY A 141 28.15 25.67 -11.13
C GLY A 141 28.81 26.67 -12.08
N GLN A 142 28.06 27.20 -13.04
CA GLN A 142 28.52 28.18 -14.01
C GLN A 142 28.22 29.61 -13.54
N ALA A 143 28.96 30.60 -14.04
CA ALA A 143 28.63 32.01 -13.83
C ALA A 143 27.23 32.33 -14.38
N PRO A 144 26.45 33.22 -13.73
CA PRO A 144 26.84 34.07 -12.60
C PRO A 144 26.69 33.42 -11.20
N LEU A 145 26.08 32.24 -11.09
CA LEU A 145 25.75 31.64 -9.79
C LEU A 145 26.96 31.00 -9.10
N SER A 146 27.76 30.23 -9.85
CA SER A 146 29.00 29.58 -9.41
C SER A 146 28.89 28.85 -8.05
N ARG A 147 27.78 28.13 -7.83
CA ARG A 147 27.46 27.48 -6.55
C ARG A 147 26.84 26.11 -6.74
N ASP A 148 27.14 25.22 -5.80
CA ASP A 148 26.53 23.90 -5.68
C ASP A 148 25.41 23.95 -4.63
N PHE A 149 24.17 24.15 -5.09
CA PHE A 149 23.02 24.25 -4.18
C PHE A 149 22.61 22.88 -3.65
N VAL A 150 22.84 21.80 -4.40
CA VAL A 150 22.51 20.44 -3.92
C VAL A 150 23.38 20.07 -2.73
N LYS A 151 24.69 20.35 -2.78
CA LYS A 151 25.60 20.08 -1.65
C LYS A 151 25.20 20.83 -0.38
N ASP A 152 24.91 22.12 -0.51
CA ASP A 152 24.52 22.96 0.64
C ASP A 152 23.18 22.49 1.23
N TYR A 153 22.22 22.14 0.37
CA TYR A 153 20.95 21.54 0.77
C TYR A 153 21.12 20.24 1.55
N VAL A 154 21.88 19.28 1.00
CA VAL A 154 22.09 17.98 1.65
C VAL A 154 22.75 18.17 3.01
N ALA A 155 23.77 19.03 3.10
CA ALA A 155 24.44 19.32 4.37
C ALA A 155 23.48 19.91 5.42
N ALA A 156 22.66 20.89 5.04
CA ALA A 156 21.71 21.54 5.95
C ALA A 156 20.61 20.58 6.43
N VAL A 157 20.03 19.78 5.54
CA VAL A 157 18.97 18.81 5.86
C VAL A 157 19.51 17.71 6.78
N ARG A 158 20.73 17.22 6.52
CA ARG A 158 21.40 16.25 7.41
C ARG A 158 21.70 16.85 8.78
N ALA A 159 22.22 18.08 8.83
CA ALA A 159 22.47 18.78 10.09
C ALA A 159 21.18 19.00 10.91
N ALA A 160 20.04 19.17 10.23
CA ALA A 160 18.73 19.27 10.85
C ALA A 160 18.16 17.93 11.37
N GLY A 161 18.84 16.80 11.11
CA GLY A 161 18.39 15.46 11.49
C GLY A 161 17.28 14.90 10.61
N LEU A 162 17.12 15.45 9.40
CA LEU A 162 16.12 15.03 8.43
C LEU A 162 16.70 14.03 7.43
N LYS A 163 15.81 13.18 6.91
CA LYS A 163 16.06 12.33 5.74
C LYS A 163 16.16 13.21 4.48
N VAL A 164 17.04 12.85 3.56
CA VAL A 164 17.34 13.63 2.35
C VAL A 164 16.78 12.91 1.13
N GLY A 165 15.89 13.59 0.42
CA GLY A 165 15.38 13.21 -0.87
C GLY A 165 15.91 14.11 -1.98
N LEU A 166 16.12 13.54 -3.16
CA LEU A 166 16.45 14.29 -4.37
C LEU A 166 15.38 14.01 -5.40
N TYR A 167 14.87 15.05 -6.05
CA TYR A 167 14.07 14.91 -7.25
C TYR A 167 14.96 15.01 -8.47
N TYR A 168 14.70 14.16 -9.46
CA TYR A 168 15.39 14.20 -10.74
C TYR A 168 14.44 13.90 -11.89
N SER A 169 14.43 14.80 -12.85
CA SER A 169 13.65 14.62 -14.06
C SER A 169 14.50 14.13 -15.24
N PRO A 170 14.20 12.98 -15.89
CA PRO A 170 14.93 12.52 -17.08
C PRO A 170 14.71 13.38 -18.33
N ILE A 171 13.52 13.97 -18.47
CA ILE A 171 13.20 14.94 -19.54
C ILE A 171 14.12 16.17 -19.46
N ASP A 172 14.45 16.70 -20.63
CA ASP A 172 15.22 17.93 -20.80
C ASP A 172 14.74 18.66 -22.07
N TRP A 173 13.90 19.69 -21.90
CA TRP A 173 13.28 20.44 -23.00
C TRP A 173 14.27 21.16 -23.93
N ARG A 174 15.55 21.21 -23.57
CA ARG A 174 16.61 21.75 -24.41
C ARG A 174 16.96 20.82 -25.58
N TYR A 175 16.49 19.57 -25.56
CA TYR A 175 16.81 18.53 -26.52
C TYR A 175 15.60 18.21 -27.41
N PRO A 176 15.57 18.64 -28.68
CA PRO A 176 14.52 18.27 -29.64
C PRO A 176 14.34 16.75 -29.78
N GLY A 177 15.42 15.98 -29.59
CA GLY A 177 15.40 14.52 -29.63
C GLY A 177 14.50 13.87 -28.59
N TYR A 178 14.10 14.59 -27.53
CA TYR A 178 13.07 14.12 -26.60
C TYR A 178 11.72 13.85 -27.30
N TYR A 179 11.37 14.66 -28.30
CA TYR A 179 10.14 14.52 -29.08
C TYR A 179 10.30 13.61 -30.31
N ASP A 180 11.52 13.21 -30.65
CA ASP A 180 11.84 12.44 -31.87
C ASP A 180 13.01 11.49 -31.62
N VAL A 181 12.85 10.60 -30.63
CA VAL A 181 13.96 9.74 -30.15
C VAL A 181 14.56 8.86 -31.25
N THR A 182 13.79 8.52 -32.30
CA THR A 182 14.27 7.74 -33.44
C THR A 182 14.80 8.59 -34.61
N GLY A 183 14.53 9.89 -34.63
CA GLY A 183 14.84 10.79 -35.75
C GLY A 183 13.96 10.57 -36.98
N THR A 184 12.78 9.95 -36.80
CA THR A 184 11.90 9.53 -37.91
C THR A 184 10.43 9.88 -37.69
N ASN A 185 10.04 10.32 -36.50
CA ASN A 185 8.64 10.61 -36.18
C ASN A 185 8.57 11.58 -35.00
N CYS A 186 8.84 12.86 -35.27
CA CYS A 186 8.75 13.90 -34.24
C CYS A 186 7.30 14.10 -33.81
N ALA A 187 7.06 13.96 -32.50
CA ALA A 187 5.80 14.29 -31.87
C ALA A 187 5.49 15.80 -31.93
N SER A 188 4.21 16.13 -31.82
CA SER A 188 3.77 17.51 -31.60
C SER A 188 4.41 18.06 -30.34
N ASN A 189 4.92 19.29 -30.42
CA ASN A 189 5.66 19.96 -29.35
C ASN A 189 5.47 21.48 -29.46
N PRO A 190 5.65 22.25 -28.37
CA PRO A 190 5.36 23.68 -28.36
C PRO A 190 6.40 24.54 -29.11
N TRP A 191 7.58 23.99 -29.43
CA TRP A 191 8.66 24.70 -30.14
C TRP A 191 8.69 24.46 -31.65
N ASN A 192 7.70 23.75 -32.20
CA ASN A 192 7.59 23.39 -33.61
C ASN A 192 8.81 22.63 -34.15
N TYR A 193 9.45 21.78 -33.34
CA TYR A 193 10.42 20.83 -33.84
C TYR A 193 9.74 19.89 -34.85
N THR A 194 10.45 19.54 -35.92
CA THR A 194 9.99 18.63 -36.98
C THR A 194 10.96 17.48 -37.12
N THR A 195 10.53 16.36 -37.71
CA THR A 195 11.37 15.16 -37.85
C THR A 195 12.73 15.48 -38.46
N ASP A 196 13.80 15.09 -37.77
CA ASP A 196 15.17 15.26 -38.22
C ASP A 196 16.01 14.03 -37.80
N PRO A 197 16.71 13.34 -38.73
CA PRO A 197 17.61 12.24 -38.38
C PRO A 197 18.64 12.57 -37.28
N ALA A 198 19.06 13.84 -37.15
CA ALA A 198 19.97 14.29 -36.11
C ALA A 198 19.36 14.22 -34.69
N HIS A 199 18.03 14.20 -34.57
CA HIS A 199 17.33 14.07 -33.30
C HIS A 199 17.64 12.76 -32.58
N LYS A 200 17.96 11.68 -33.31
CA LYS A 200 18.38 10.41 -32.71
C LYS A 200 19.66 10.56 -31.88
N GLU A 201 20.66 11.25 -32.43
CA GLU A 201 21.92 11.50 -31.71
C GLU A 201 21.72 12.52 -30.59
N ASN A 202 20.89 13.54 -30.82
CA ASN A 202 20.50 14.49 -29.79
C ASN A 202 19.84 13.80 -28.57
N ALA A 203 18.94 12.83 -28.81
CA ALA A 203 18.33 12.01 -27.78
C ALA A 203 19.38 11.14 -27.05
N ARG A 204 20.32 10.52 -27.78
CA ARG A 204 21.41 9.73 -27.17
C ARG A 204 22.29 10.56 -26.24
N ILE A 205 22.60 11.80 -26.62
CA ILE A 205 23.34 12.75 -25.78
C ILE A 205 22.55 13.10 -24.53
N MET A 206 21.25 13.42 -24.66
CA MET A 206 20.36 13.66 -23.52
C MET A 206 20.36 12.47 -22.55
N LYS A 207 20.19 11.25 -23.07
CA LYS A 207 20.24 10.01 -22.28
C LYS A 207 21.58 9.85 -21.56
N THR A 208 22.69 10.15 -22.23
CA THR A 208 24.03 10.08 -21.61
C THR A 208 24.14 11.07 -20.45
N GLY A 209 23.65 12.30 -20.63
CA GLY A 209 23.57 13.30 -19.56
C GLY A 209 22.71 12.88 -18.38
N VAL A 210 21.64 12.10 -18.61
CA VAL A 210 20.84 11.50 -17.52
C VAL A 210 21.66 10.53 -16.69
N TYR A 211 22.39 9.62 -17.34
CA TYR A 211 23.20 8.62 -16.64
C TYR A 211 24.34 9.28 -15.85
N GLU A 212 25.00 10.28 -16.42
CA GLU A 212 26.02 11.05 -15.72
C GLU A 212 25.43 11.77 -14.51
N SER A 213 24.32 12.52 -14.69
CA SER A 213 23.66 13.24 -13.59
C SER A 213 23.31 12.32 -12.43
N VAL A 214 22.67 11.18 -12.74
CA VAL A 214 22.24 10.21 -11.73
C VAL A 214 23.44 9.66 -10.99
N LYS A 215 24.51 9.27 -11.70
CA LYS A 215 25.76 8.79 -11.10
C LYS A 215 26.36 9.82 -10.15
N GLU A 216 26.44 11.08 -10.55
CA GLU A 216 26.96 12.16 -9.70
C GLU A 216 26.12 12.34 -8.43
N LEU A 217 24.79 12.43 -8.57
CA LEU A 217 23.87 12.63 -7.44
C LEU A 217 23.98 11.51 -6.40
N VAL A 218 24.12 10.26 -6.84
CA VAL A 218 24.18 9.10 -5.91
C VAL A 218 25.58 8.76 -5.43
N THR A 219 26.64 9.44 -5.89
CA THR A 219 28.03 9.15 -5.46
C THR A 219 28.73 10.32 -4.78
N GLN A 220 28.30 11.57 -5.02
CA GLN A 220 29.03 12.76 -4.57
C GLN A 220 28.41 13.46 -3.34
N TYR A 221 27.15 13.16 -3.01
CA TYR A 221 26.39 13.90 -1.99
C TYR A 221 26.13 13.09 -0.72
N GLY A 222 26.91 12.02 -0.48
CA GLY A 222 26.76 11.16 0.69
C GLY A 222 25.55 10.24 0.59
N VAL A 223 24.92 9.92 1.72
CA VAL A 223 23.73 9.04 1.74
C VAL A 223 22.52 9.83 1.26
N ILE A 224 21.77 9.27 0.32
CA ILE A 224 20.47 9.77 -0.13
C ILE A 224 19.40 8.74 0.25
N ASP A 225 18.33 9.18 0.90
CA ASP A 225 17.29 8.28 1.39
C ASP A 225 16.16 8.07 0.39
N ASP A 226 15.83 9.11 -0.38
CA ASP A 226 14.73 9.13 -1.33
C ASP A 226 15.16 9.68 -2.70
N LEU A 227 14.69 9.05 -3.79
CA LEU A 227 14.86 9.54 -5.15
C LEU A 227 13.50 9.65 -5.85
N TRP A 228 13.10 10.89 -6.05
CA TRP A 228 11.84 11.24 -6.67
C TRP A 228 12.03 11.50 -8.18
N TRP A 229 11.83 10.45 -8.96
CA TRP A 229 11.81 10.52 -10.42
C TRP A 229 10.59 11.27 -10.94
N ASP A 230 10.73 11.91 -12.10
CA ASP A 230 9.61 12.52 -12.79
C ASP A 230 9.85 12.75 -14.29
N GLY A 231 8.89 12.42 -15.13
CA GLY A 231 9.04 12.60 -16.58
C GLY A 231 9.85 11.50 -17.23
N GLY A 232 9.62 10.24 -16.83
CA GLY A 232 10.12 9.06 -17.52
C GLY A 232 9.42 8.80 -18.86
N TRP A 233 8.27 9.43 -19.10
CA TRP A 233 7.58 9.39 -20.40
C TRP A 233 8.41 10.03 -21.52
N ILE A 234 8.19 9.60 -22.76
CA ILE A 234 8.85 10.15 -23.95
C ILE A 234 7.86 11.03 -24.70
N ALA A 235 8.32 12.21 -25.13
CA ALA A 235 7.51 13.19 -25.87
C ALA A 235 6.20 13.59 -25.16
N GLU A 236 6.16 13.57 -23.82
CA GLU A 236 4.95 13.88 -23.03
C GLU A 236 3.74 13.01 -23.38
N GLN A 237 3.99 11.77 -23.82
CA GLN A 237 2.96 10.82 -24.22
C GLN A 237 3.05 9.52 -23.44
N GLY A 238 1.88 8.93 -23.19
CA GLY A 238 1.77 7.66 -22.47
C GLY A 238 2.11 7.80 -20.98
N SER A 239 2.46 6.68 -20.38
CA SER A 239 2.93 6.56 -19.00
C SER A 239 4.45 6.54 -18.92
N ASP A 240 5.01 6.74 -17.72
CA ASP A 240 6.44 6.56 -17.48
C ASP A 240 6.94 5.18 -17.92
N ALA A 241 6.13 4.13 -17.70
CA ALA A 241 6.44 2.77 -18.11
C ALA A 241 6.54 2.61 -19.63
N ASP A 242 5.76 3.37 -20.40
CA ASP A 242 5.83 3.37 -21.87
C ASP A 242 7.14 3.99 -22.38
N GLY A 243 7.76 4.88 -21.60
CA GLY A 243 9.06 5.49 -21.91
C GLY A 243 10.27 4.63 -21.52
N ALA A 244 10.06 3.55 -20.75
CA ALA A 244 11.15 2.73 -20.20
C ALA A 244 12.09 2.18 -21.28
N PHE A 245 11.60 1.87 -22.48
CA PHE A 245 12.44 1.33 -23.57
C PHE A 245 13.63 2.22 -23.93
N PHE A 246 13.49 3.54 -23.77
CA PHE A 246 14.54 4.49 -24.08
C PHE A 246 15.54 4.58 -22.93
N TRP A 247 15.07 4.61 -21.69
CA TRP A 247 15.90 4.77 -20.49
C TRP A 247 16.61 3.48 -20.07
N GLU A 248 16.01 2.31 -20.31
CA GLU A 248 16.38 1.01 -19.72
C GLU A 248 16.98 0.05 -20.76
N PRO A 249 18.31 0.10 -20.98
CA PRO A 249 18.99 -0.67 -22.03
C PRO A 249 18.92 -2.19 -21.81
N ALA A 250 18.59 -2.61 -20.59
CA ALA A 250 18.79 -3.96 -20.09
C ALA A 250 17.62 -4.93 -20.38
N GLN A 251 16.39 -4.41 -20.44
CA GLN A 251 15.17 -5.22 -20.64
C GLN A 251 14.78 -5.33 -22.13
N PHE A 252 15.08 -4.31 -22.94
CA PHE A 252 14.55 -4.21 -24.30
C PHE A 252 15.47 -4.74 -25.41
N ARG A 253 16.45 -5.59 -25.04
CA ARG A 253 17.22 -6.52 -25.92
C ARG A 253 17.28 -6.13 -27.41
N ASP A 254 17.93 -5.03 -27.75
CA ASP A 254 18.44 -4.83 -29.11
C ASP A 254 19.96 -5.11 -29.11
N GLY A 255 20.38 -6.04 -29.97
CA GLY A 255 21.79 -6.40 -30.18
C GLY A 255 22.65 -5.27 -30.75
N ALA A 256 22.06 -4.13 -31.10
CA ALA A 256 22.75 -2.93 -31.56
C ALA A 256 22.35 -1.66 -30.78
N ASN A 257 22.00 -1.77 -29.47
CA ASN A 257 21.64 -0.68 -28.54
C ASN A 257 21.50 0.68 -29.25
N GLN A 258 20.29 1.00 -29.71
CA GLN A 258 20.07 2.11 -30.64
C GLN A 258 20.47 3.48 -30.06
N TRP A 259 20.58 3.58 -28.73
CA TRP A 259 21.03 4.75 -28.00
C TRP A 259 22.07 4.35 -26.93
N PRO A 260 23.33 4.12 -27.33
CA PRO A 260 24.37 3.75 -26.39
C PRO A 260 24.69 4.90 -25.44
N VAL A 261 24.74 4.57 -24.16
CA VAL A 261 25.28 5.44 -23.11
C VAL A 261 26.80 5.34 -23.19
N ASP A 262 27.48 6.47 -23.05
CA ASP A 262 28.94 6.49 -22.97
C ASP A 262 29.44 5.53 -21.86
N ALA A 263 30.45 4.73 -22.18
CA ALA A 263 31.00 3.71 -21.27
C ALA A 263 31.55 4.29 -19.96
N THR A 264 31.86 5.59 -19.93
CA THR A 264 32.28 6.33 -18.73
C THR A 264 31.17 6.40 -17.68
N TYR A 265 29.92 6.51 -18.15
CA TYR A 265 28.75 6.74 -17.30
C TYR A 265 27.86 5.50 -17.18
N GLY A 266 27.88 4.61 -18.17
CA GLY A 266 27.24 3.31 -18.09
C GLY A 266 27.89 2.40 -17.05
N GLU A 267 27.09 1.56 -16.40
CA GLU A 267 27.57 0.52 -15.48
C GLU A 267 26.83 -0.79 -15.72
N THR A 268 27.40 -1.91 -15.29
CA THR A 268 26.83 -3.25 -15.45
C THR A 268 26.68 -3.97 -14.12
N ASP A 269 25.77 -4.94 -14.08
CA ASP A 269 25.67 -5.92 -13.01
C ASP A 269 26.80 -6.96 -13.08
N ALA A 270 26.81 -7.90 -12.12
CA ALA A 270 27.81 -8.96 -12.03
C ALA A 270 27.82 -9.93 -13.24
N SER A 271 26.73 -9.98 -14.03
CA SER A 271 26.63 -10.78 -15.25
C SER A 271 27.07 -10.02 -16.51
N GLY A 272 27.42 -8.73 -16.37
CA GLY A 272 27.76 -7.84 -17.48
C GLY A 272 26.55 -7.21 -18.16
N ARG A 273 25.34 -7.36 -17.60
CA ARG A 273 24.13 -6.69 -18.11
C ARG A 273 24.19 -5.20 -17.75
N PRO A 274 24.02 -4.28 -18.71
CA PRO A 274 23.98 -2.84 -18.42
C PRO A 274 22.84 -2.50 -17.45
N PHE A 275 23.09 -1.60 -16.51
CA PHE A 275 22.05 -1.02 -15.67
C PHE A 275 21.28 0.06 -16.44
N GLY A 276 19.98 0.18 -16.16
CA GLY A 276 19.27 1.44 -16.33
C GLY A 276 19.56 2.44 -15.21
N PRO A 277 18.98 3.65 -15.25
CA PRO A 277 19.20 4.68 -14.24
C PRO A 277 18.92 4.16 -12.82
N MET A 278 17.81 3.43 -12.62
CA MET A 278 17.47 2.95 -11.28
C MET A 278 18.38 1.80 -10.80
N GLY A 279 18.88 0.96 -11.71
CA GLY A 279 19.87 -0.06 -11.37
C GLY A 279 21.19 0.55 -10.87
N MET A 280 21.62 1.65 -11.51
CA MET A 280 22.78 2.43 -11.07
C MET A 280 22.55 3.07 -9.69
N VAL A 281 21.36 3.65 -9.48
CA VAL A 281 20.96 4.20 -8.18
C VAL A 281 21.08 3.14 -7.08
N ARG A 282 20.51 1.95 -7.29
CA ARG A 282 20.54 0.88 -6.28
C ARG A 282 21.94 0.31 -6.05
N LYS A 283 22.82 0.34 -7.06
CA LYS A 283 24.22 -0.07 -6.91
C LYS A 283 24.97 0.80 -5.88
N HIS A 284 24.81 2.12 -5.97
CA HIS A 284 25.56 3.07 -5.13
C HIS A 284 24.83 3.43 -3.83
N GLN A 285 23.51 3.37 -3.82
CA GLN A 285 22.66 3.66 -2.67
C GLN A 285 21.73 2.47 -2.43
N PRO A 286 22.22 1.36 -1.83
CA PRO A 286 21.45 0.12 -1.69
C PRO A 286 20.17 0.26 -0.84
N ASP A 287 20.10 1.30 -0.01
CA ASP A 287 19.01 1.55 0.94
C ASP A 287 18.03 2.65 0.48
N ILE A 288 18.30 3.30 -0.65
CA ILE A 288 17.45 4.37 -1.18
C ILE A 288 16.08 3.83 -1.58
N VAL A 289 15.03 4.59 -1.30
CA VAL A 289 13.69 4.36 -1.86
C VAL A 289 13.47 5.26 -3.06
N ALA A 290 12.64 4.85 -4.00
CA ALA A 290 12.33 5.68 -5.17
C ALA A 290 10.87 5.55 -5.61
N THR A 291 10.33 6.63 -6.17
CA THR A 291 9.00 6.66 -6.80
C THR A 291 8.99 5.93 -8.15
N SER A 292 7.78 5.69 -8.70
CA SER A 292 7.52 4.91 -9.91
C SER A 292 7.69 5.66 -11.24
N ARG A 293 8.18 6.90 -11.24
CA ARG A 293 8.14 7.78 -12.44
C ARG A 293 9.43 7.85 -13.26
N SER A 294 10.24 6.80 -13.23
CA SER A 294 11.40 6.64 -14.14
C SER A 294 11.14 5.69 -15.31
N GLY A 295 9.98 5.03 -15.30
CA GLY A 295 9.69 3.85 -16.12
C GLY A 295 9.88 2.53 -15.37
N TRP A 296 10.60 2.54 -14.25
CA TRP A 296 10.58 1.45 -13.27
C TRP A 296 9.39 1.57 -12.32
N LYS A 297 8.84 0.46 -11.85
CA LYS A 297 7.62 0.42 -11.02
C LYS A 297 7.66 1.17 -9.68
N GLY A 298 8.84 1.58 -9.21
CA GLY A 298 9.03 2.29 -7.94
C GLY A 298 8.93 1.40 -6.70
N ASP A 299 9.51 1.83 -5.58
CA ASP A 299 9.30 1.27 -4.25
C ASP A 299 7.92 1.64 -3.68
N TYR A 300 7.40 2.79 -4.10
CA TYR A 300 6.10 3.36 -3.78
C TYR A 300 5.52 4.13 -4.98
N ASP A 301 4.20 4.36 -4.95
CA ASP A 301 3.48 5.17 -5.95
C ASP A 301 3.35 6.63 -5.53
N SER A 302 3.27 7.52 -6.51
CA SER A 302 2.82 8.91 -6.31
C SER A 302 1.32 9.07 -6.63
N ASP A 303 0.59 9.77 -5.74
CA ASP A 303 -0.75 10.30 -5.97
C ASP A 303 -0.65 11.84 -5.98
N GLU A 304 -0.81 12.44 -7.16
CA GLU A 304 -0.43 13.85 -7.38
C GLU A 304 -1.63 14.79 -7.40
N GLY A 305 -1.37 16.00 -6.90
CA GLY A 305 -2.30 17.11 -6.97
C GLY A 305 -3.24 17.22 -5.77
N PRO A 306 -4.09 18.25 -5.74
CA PRO A 306 -4.80 18.66 -4.52
C PRO A 306 -6.09 17.84 -4.25
N SER A 307 -6.32 16.74 -4.96
CA SER A 307 -7.49 15.89 -4.74
C SER A 307 -7.43 15.23 -3.36
N VAL A 308 -8.56 15.25 -2.64
CA VAL A 308 -8.69 14.59 -1.35
C VAL A 308 -8.81 13.08 -1.57
N PRO A 309 -7.95 12.24 -0.97
CA PRO A 309 -8.07 10.80 -1.08
C PRO A 309 -9.38 10.27 -0.47
N THR A 310 -10.03 9.35 -1.17
CA THR A 310 -11.28 8.72 -0.75
C THR A 310 -11.19 7.19 -0.79
N GLY A 311 -12.22 6.53 -0.25
CA GLY A 311 -12.36 5.07 -0.27
C GLY A 311 -11.49 4.36 0.77
N ALA A 312 -11.16 3.11 0.49
CA ALA A 312 -10.53 2.19 1.44
C ALA A 312 -9.08 2.57 1.81
N ILE A 313 -8.60 2.00 2.92
CA ILE A 313 -7.19 2.05 3.32
C ILE A 313 -6.32 1.47 2.20
N ARG A 314 -5.18 2.12 1.92
CA ARG A 314 -4.21 1.66 0.93
C ARG A 314 -3.42 0.49 1.50
N THR A 315 -3.41 -0.62 0.78
CA THR A 315 -2.84 -1.88 1.21
C THR A 315 -2.08 -2.56 0.07
N GLY A 316 -1.08 -3.38 0.39
CA GLY A 316 -0.25 -4.09 -0.60
C GLY A 316 0.77 -3.22 -1.35
N ARG A 317 0.50 -1.91 -1.55
CA ARG A 317 1.42 -0.94 -2.16
C ARG A 317 1.44 0.36 -1.37
N LEU A 318 2.65 0.87 -1.11
CA LEU A 318 2.80 2.18 -0.47
C LEU A 318 2.45 3.27 -1.47
N VAL A 319 1.71 4.27 -1.02
CA VAL A 319 1.37 5.46 -1.81
C VAL A 319 1.79 6.71 -1.02
N GLU A 320 2.47 7.61 -1.71
CA GLU A 320 2.79 8.95 -1.24
C GLU A 320 1.90 9.96 -1.96
N LYS A 321 1.08 10.69 -1.21
CA LYS A 321 0.35 11.84 -1.71
C LYS A 321 1.33 13.00 -1.88
N VAL A 322 1.39 13.61 -3.05
CA VAL A 322 2.16 14.84 -3.28
C VAL A 322 1.23 15.95 -3.75
N PHE A 323 1.31 17.11 -3.12
CA PHE A 323 0.52 18.27 -3.56
C PHE A 323 1.21 19.59 -3.25
N SER A 324 0.90 20.60 -4.06
CA SER A 324 1.36 21.97 -3.86
C SER A 324 0.34 22.83 -3.14
N ILE A 325 0.84 23.71 -2.29
CA ILE A 325 0.05 24.72 -1.59
C ILE A 325 -0.11 26.01 -2.40
N ILE A 326 0.56 26.15 -3.55
CA ILE A 326 0.51 27.36 -4.41
C ILE A 326 -0.01 27.08 -5.83
N GLY A 327 -0.81 26.04 -6.04
CA GLY A 327 -1.45 25.73 -7.34
C GLY A 327 -0.51 25.18 -8.42
N THR A 328 0.64 25.81 -8.63
CA THR A 328 1.81 25.30 -9.38
C THR A 328 2.79 24.62 -8.43
N TRP A 329 3.77 23.85 -8.93
CA TRP A 329 4.82 23.29 -8.06
C TRP A 329 5.90 24.32 -7.78
N GLY A 330 6.48 24.90 -8.84
CA GLY A 330 7.40 26.03 -8.77
C GLY A 330 6.69 27.33 -8.39
N TYR A 331 7.46 28.33 -7.97
CA TYR A 331 6.94 29.61 -7.52
C TYR A 331 6.03 30.29 -8.57
N SER A 332 4.89 30.80 -8.09
CA SER A 332 3.98 31.65 -8.83
C SER A 332 3.24 32.60 -7.87
N ASP A 333 2.60 33.62 -8.41
CA ASP A 333 1.78 34.57 -7.63
C ASP A 333 0.41 34.00 -7.19
N THR A 334 0.22 32.69 -7.32
CA THR A 334 -1.02 32.01 -6.93
C THR A 334 -1.19 32.02 -5.41
N ALA A 335 -2.42 32.23 -4.96
CA ALA A 335 -2.74 32.25 -3.53
C ALA A 335 -2.41 30.92 -2.85
N VAL A 336 -1.87 31.02 -1.62
CA VAL A 336 -1.61 29.86 -0.77
C VAL A 336 -2.92 29.20 -0.37
N MET A 337 -2.98 27.87 -0.45
CA MET A 337 -4.10 27.04 -0.03
C MET A 337 -4.49 27.31 1.44
N GLY A 338 -5.78 27.27 1.75
CA GLY A 338 -6.25 27.42 3.13
C GLY A 338 -5.89 26.22 4.03
N TYR A 339 -5.66 26.48 5.32
CA TYR A 339 -5.33 25.46 6.33
C TYR A 339 -6.32 24.28 6.34
N GLY A 340 -7.63 24.56 6.34
CA GLY A 340 -8.65 23.51 6.32
C GLY A 340 -8.59 22.62 5.08
N THR A 341 -8.23 23.18 3.92
CA THR A 341 -8.06 22.40 2.68
C THR A 341 -6.83 21.50 2.76
N ALA A 342 -5.70 22.02 3.25
CA ALA A 342 -4.48 21.24 3.43
C ALA A 342 -4.69 20.10 4.45
N MET A 343 -5.31 20.39 5.60
CA MET A 343 -5.62 19.39 6.62
C MET A 343 -6.61 18.34 6.12
N ASN A 344 -7.60 18.72 5.31
CA ASN A 344 -8.53 17.76 4.72
C ASN A 344 -7.80 16.74 3.82
N ILE A 345 -6.76 17.15 3.08
CA ILE A 345 -5.93 16.21 2.32
C ILE A 345 -5.11 15.34 3.26
N LEU A 346 -4.37 15.95 4.19
CA LEU A 346 -3.43 15.28 5.10
C LEU A 346 -4.08 14.17 5.92
N VAL A 347 -5.19 14.48 6.61
CA VAL A 347 -5.87 13.54 7.51
C VAL A 347 -6.45 12.36 6.73
N ASN A 348 -7.01 12.62 5.54
CA ASN A 348 -7.51 11.56 4.67
C ASN A 348 -6.39 10.67 4.12
N CYS A 349 -5.16 11.17 3.96
CA CYS A 349 -4.00 10.36 3.62
C CYS A 349 -3.61 9.44 4.79
N TRP A 350 -3.43 9.99 5.99
CA TRP A 350 -2.97 9.24 7.16
C TRP A 350 -3.94 8.12 7.54
N ALA A 351 -5.25 8.42 7.56
CA ALA A 351 -6.30 7.44 7.80
C ALA A 351 -6.34 6.31 6.76
N ARG A 352 -5.78 6.53 5.56
CA ARG A 352 -5.70 5.53 4.48
C ARG A 352 -4.32 4.92 4.35
N ASN A 353 -3.49 5.01 5.38
CA ASN A 353 -2.15 4.42 5.41
C ASN A 353 -1.20 4.98 4.32
N MET A 354 -1.41 6.22 3.90
CA MET A 354 -0.55 6.91 2.94
C MET A 354 0.51 7.76 3.67
N THR A 355 1.57 8.08 2.95
CA THR A 355 2.52 9.16 3.32
C THR A 355 2.20 10.40 2.51
N VAL A 356 2.69 11.57 2.93
CA VAL A 356 2.38 12.84 2.26
C VAL A 356 3.61 13.70 2.16
N MET A 357 3.86 14.27 0.98
CA MET A 357 4.88 15.29 0.77
C MET A 357 4.22 16.59 0.29
N VAL A 358 4.37 17.65 1.09
CA VAL A 358 3.74 18.96 0.83
C VAL A 358 4.77 19.89 0.19
N ASN A 359 4.43 20.43 -0.97
CA ASN A 359 5.35 21.26 -1.75
C ASN A 359 5.31 22.74 -1.35
N VAL A 360 6.49 23.35 -1.30
CA VAL A 360 6.72 24.79 -1.36
C VAL A 360 7.48 25.16 -2.64
N GLY A 361 7.20 26.33 -3.18
CA GLY A 361 7.97 26.94 -4.26
C GLY A 361 8.69 28.19 -3.76
N PRO A 362 10.01 28.14 -3.48
CA PRO A 362 10.79 29.34 -3.16
C PRO A 362 10.89 30.28 -4.37
N ASP A 363 10.96 31.59 -4.11
CA ASP A 363 11.11 32.62 -5.13
C ASP A 363 12.48 32.59 -5.81
N ARG A 364 12.70 33.47 -6.79
CA ARG A 364 13.97 33.58 -7.55
C ARG A 364 15.21 33.89 -6.70
N HIS A 365 15.01 34.40 -5.48
CA HIS A 365 16.06 34.72 -4.53
C HIS A 365 16.40 33.51 -3.64
N GLY A 366 15.52 32.52 -3.54
CA GLY A 366 15.67 31.35 -2.67
C GLY A 366 14.82 31.43 -1.39
N THR A 367 13.85 32.35 -1.33
CA THR A 367 13.02 32.57 -0.14
C THR A 367 11.67 31.87 -0.28
N VAL A 368 11.29 31.08 0.73
CA VAL A 368 9.91 30.60 0.86
C VAL A 368 9.07 31.73 1.43
N SER A 369 7.98 32.10 0.76
CA SER A 369 7.15 33.24 1.18
C SER A 369 6.50 33.02 2.55
N ASP A 370 6.25 34.11 3.27
CA ASP A 370 5.66 34.06 4.62
C ASP A 370 4.29 33.36 4.64
N GLY A 371 3.50 33.47 3.57
CA GLY A 371 2.23 32.76 3.46
C GLY A 371 2.40 31.24 3.41
N GLN A 372 3.36 30.75 2.61
CA GLN A 372 3.69 29.33 2.53
C GLN A 372 4.25 28.83 3.87
N ALA A 373 5.23 29.54 4.43
CA ALA A 373 5.83 29.19 5.71
C ALA A 373 4.82 29.23 6.87
N GLY A 374 3.90 30.21 6.87
CA GLY A 374 2.83 30.35 7.84
C GLY A 374 1.87 29.17 7.84
N LEU A 375 1.43 28.71 6.67
CA LEU A 375 0.59 27.51 6.54
C LEU A 375 1.31 26.27 7.10
N LEU A 376 2.57 26.05 6.71
CA LEU A 376 3.36 24.92 7.18
C LEU A 376 3.53 24.94 8.71
N ARG A 377 3.84 26.09 9.31
CA ARG A 377 3.95 26.23 10.77
C ARG A 377 2.61 26.02 11.50
N GLN A 378 1.49 26.39 10.87
CA GLN A 378 0.16 26.12 11.42
C GLN A 378 -0.12 24.61 11.48
N ILE A 379 0.23 23.87 10.42
CA ILE A 379 0.16 22.40 10.41
C ILE A 379 1.12 21.79 11.44
N GLY A 380 2.33 22.33 11.54
CA GLY A 380 3.29 21.95 12.56
C GLY A 380 2.78 22.11 13.99
N SER A 381 2.02 23.17 14.25
CA SER A 381 1.37 23.39 15.55
C SER A 381 0.38 22.28 15.90
N PHE A 382 -0.43 21.83 14.94
CA PHE A 382 -1.29 20.66 15.11
C PHE A 382 -0.47 19.38 15.39
N LEU A 383 0.59 19.14 14.62
CA LEU A 383 1.43 17.95 14.77
C LEU A 383 2.21 17.92 16.09
N SER A 384 2.44 19.08 16.71
CA SER A 384 3.10 19.17 18.02
C SER A 384 2.28 18.53 19.15
N THR A 385 0.95 18.52 19.03
CA THR A 385 0.04 17.93 20.03
C THR A 385 -0.58 16.62 19.54
N CYS A 386 -0.93 16.52 18.26
CA CYS A 386 -1.58 15.36 17.67
C CYS A 386 -0.62 14.38 16.97
N GLY A 387 0.68 14.66 16.93
CA GLY A 387 1.66 13.88 16.15
C GLY A 387 1.73 12.39 16.53
N GLN A 388 1.37 12.00 17.76
CA GLN A 388 1.32 10.58 18.17
C GLN A 388 0.27 9.75 17.42
N ALA A 389 -0.77 10.40 16.87
CA ALA A 389 -1.77 9.78 16.01
C ALA A 389 -1.35 9.73 14.53
N VAL A 390 -0.19 10.27 14.18
CA VAL A 390 0.31 10.34 12.80
C VAL A 390 1.61 9.54 12.69
N TYR A 391 2.66 9.94 13.39
CA TYR A 391 3.99 9.36 13.22
C TYR A 391 4.06 7.92 13.72
N GLY A 392 4.63 7.03 12.90
CA GLY A 392 4.76 5.61 13.21
C GLY A 392 3.44 4.84 13.27
N THR A 393 2.32 5.44 12.86
CA THR A 393 1.02 4.74 12.82
C THR A 393 0.81 4.02 11.50
N ARG A 394 -0.24 3.21 11.43
CA ARG A 394 -0.81 2.63 10.19
C ARG A 394 -2.27 3.02 10.10
N GLY A 395 -2.80 3.09 8.87
CA GLY A 395 -4.25 3.26 8.68
C GLY A 395 -5.02 2.06 9.24
N GLY A 396 -6.21 2.31 9.80
CA GLY A 396 -7.05 1.30 10.43
C GLY A 396 -7.14 1.42 11.96
N PRO A 397 -7.73 0.45 12.67
CA PRO A 397 -7.96 -0.92 12.20
C PRO A 397 -9.23 -1.09 11.35
N TRP A 398 -10.12 -0.09 11.24
CA TRP A 398 -11.30 -0.16 10.37
C TRP A 398 -11.20 0.82 9.21
N GLU A 399 -11.98 0.56 8.17
CA GLU A 399 -12.10 1.46 7.02
C GLU A 399 -12.67 2.83 7.43
N PRO A 400 -12.18 3.93 6.82
CA PRO A 400 -12.72 5.25 7.06
C PRO A 400 -14.10 5.42 6.41
N LEU A 401 -14.85 6.40 6.90
CA LEU A 401 -16.04 6.93 6.23
C LEU A 401 -15.70 8.30 5.65
N ASP A 402 -15.75 8.40 4.31
CA ASP A 402 -15.38 9.60 3.56
C ASP A 402 -16.03 10.87 4.13
N GLY A 403 -15.20 11.88 4.40
CA GLY A 403 -15.63 13.17 4.94
C GLY A 403 -16.12 13.17 6.39
N LYS A 404 -16.15 12.00 7.07
CA LYS A 404 -16.67 11.87 8.44
C LYS A 404 -15.58 11.50 9.44
N TYR A 405 -14.96 10.34 9.27
CA TYR A 405 -13.96 9.86 10.21
C TYR A 405 -13.02 8.84 9.56
N GLY A 406 -11.85 8.67 10.17
CA GLY A 406 -10.89 7.64 9.82
C GLY A 406 -10.12 7.16 11.04
N TYR A 407 -9.28 6.15 10.84
CA TYR A 407 -8.54 5.53 11.94
C TYR A 407 -7.07 5.40 11.60
N THR A 408 -6.25 5.58 12.62
CA THR A 408 -4.87 5.10 12.61
C THR A 408 -4.60 4.26 13.86
N TYR A 409 -3.54 3.46 13.88
CA TYR A 409 -3.15 2.74 15.08
C TYR A 409 -1.63 2.59 15.19
N LYS A 410 -1.18 2.41 16.43
CA LYS A 410 0.19 2.07 16.79
C LYS A 410 0.17 1.29 18.10
N ASP A 411 0.91 0.18 18.13
CA ASP A 411 1.03 -0.69 19.30
C ASP A 411 -0.35 -1.09 19.86
N ASN A 412 -0.68 -0.69 21.09
CA ASN A 412 -1.95 -0.95 21.76
C ASN A 412 -2.96 0.21 21.68
N THR A 413 -2.67 1.27 20.93
CA THR A 413 -3.56 2.42 20.79
C THR A 413 -4.04 2.56 19.36
N PHE A 414 -5.35 2.73 19.19
CA PHE A 414 -5.91 3.26 17.95
C PHE A 414 -6.42 4.67 18.17
N TYR A 415 -6.39 5.46 17.10
CA TYR A 415 -6.78 6.85 17.08
C TYR A 415 -7.95 7.02 16.12
N VAL A 416 -8.97 7.75 16.56
CA VAL A 416 -10.13 8.12 15.76
C VAL A 416 -9.93 9.57 15.32
N HIS A 417 -9.76 9.77 14.02
CA HIS A 417 -9.69 11.07 13.37
C HIS A 417 -11.12 11.51 13.01
N LEU A 418 -11.63 12.56 13.63
CA LEU A 418 -12.98 13.06 13.38
C LEU A 418 -12.91 14.30 12.49
N LEU A 419 -13.34 14.15 11.23
CA LEU A 419 -13.27 15.18 10.20
C LEU A 419 -14.48 16.14 10.29
N PRO A 420 -14.43 17.33 9.67
CA PRO A 420 -15.48 18.34 9.80
C PRO A 420 -16.90 17.87 9.47
N GLY A 421 -17.05 16.88 8.58
CA GLY A 421 -18.36 16.32 8.26
C GLY A 421 -18.98 15.51 9.41
N TYR A 422 -18.22 15.17 10.46
CA TYR A 422 -18.72 14.57 11.68
C TYR A 422 -18.95 15.63 12.77
N SER A 423 -20.22 15.91 13.06
CA SER A 423 -20.64 16.95 14.02
C SER A 423 -20.90 16.43 15.43
N GLY A 424 -20.79 15.12 15.67
CA GLY A 424 -21.05 14.52 16.98
C GLY A 424 -20.00 14.88 18.02
N THR A 425 -20.45 15.09 19.27
CA THR A 425 -19.58 15.20 20.46
C THR A 425 -19.45 13.87 21.22
N SER A 426 -20.07 12.82 20.68
CA SER A 426 -19.88 11.42 21.04
C SER A 426 -19.51 10.64 19.80
N PHE A 427 -18.82 9.50 19.96
CA PHE A 427 -18.46 8.60 18.88
C PHE A 427 -18.51 7.15 19.38
N THR A 428 -19.07 6.23 18.58
CA THR A 428 -19.07 4.80 18.87
C THR A 428 -18.21 4.07 17.85
N THR A 429 -17.17 3.38 18.33
CA THR A 429 -16.28 2.58 17.47
C THR A 429 -16.97 1.29 17.03
N PRO A 430 -16.53 0.68 15.92
CA PRO A 430 -16.76 -0.74 15.70
C PRO A 430 -16.19 -1.59 16.86
N SER A 431 -16.59 -2.86 16.94
CA SER A 431 -16.18 -3.80 17.99
C SER A 431 -14.66 -3.95 18.08
N THR A 432 -14.09 -3.75 19.27
CA THR A 432 -12.67 -4.01 19.57
C THR A 432 -12.37 -5.49 19.86
N GLY A 433 -13.32 -6.39 19.58
CA GLY A 433 -13.17 -7.80 19.91
C GLY A 433 -13.27 -8.04 21.42
N ASP A 434 -12.39 -8.91 21.92
CA ASP A 434 -12.24 -9.25 23.34
C ASP A 434 -11.22 -8.34 24.07
N ALA A 435 -10.70 -7.31 23.39
CA ALA A 435 -9.74 -6.38 23.99
C ALA A 435 -10.42 -5.48 25.03
N LYS A 436 -9.71 -5.20 26.12
CA LYS A 436 -10.20 -4.30 27.16
C LYS A 436 -9.66 -2.90 26.92
N VAL A 437 -10.55 -1.91 26.95
CA VAL A 437 -10.15 -0.49 26.93
C VAL A 437 -9.57 -0.12 28.29
N THR A 438 -8.33 0.36 28.29
CA THR A 438 -7.63 0.82 29.49
C THR A 438 -7.63 2.33 29.62
N ARG A 439 -7.75 3.06 28.50
CA ARG A 439 -7.81 4.53 28.49
C ARG A 439 -8.48 5.05 27.23
N VAL A 440 -9.26 6.12 27.36
CA VAL A 440 -9.73 6.95 26.25
C VAL A 440 -9.38 8.40 26.56
N PHE A 441 -8.80 9.11 25.60
CA PHE A 441 -8.30 10.47 25.81
C PHE A 441 -8.41 11.33 24.55
N ASP A 442 -8.50 12.65 24.73
CA ASP A 442 -8.35 13.64 23.68
C ASP A 442 -6.85 13.82 23.40
N VAL A 443 -6.40 13.58 22.17
CA VAL A 443 -4.96 13.52 21.85
C VAL A 443 -4.29 14.88 21.96
N ASP A 444 -5.01 15.95 21.61
CA ASP A 444 -4.50 17.33 21.59
C ASP A 444 -4.29 17.90 22.99
N THR A 445 -5.14 17.53 23.96
CA THR A 445 -5.02 17.94 25.37
C THR A 445 -4.29 16.92 26.25
N GLY A 446 -4.34 15.64 25.87
CA GLY A 446 -3.97 14.50 26.72
C GLY A 446 -4.98 14.19 27.83
N ALA A 447 -6.12 14.89 27.89
CA ALA A 447 -7.12 14.73 28.94
C ALA A 447 -7.96 13.47 28.72
N ASP A 448 -8.30 12.77 29.80
CA ASP A 448 -9.14 11.59 29.74
C ASP A 448 -10.58 11.96 29.35
N LEU A 449 -11.19 11.12 28.51
CA LEU A 449 -12.58 11.24 28.07
C LEU A 449 -13.44 10.15 28.70
N SER A 450 -14.71 10.49 28.97
CA SER A 450 -15.69 9.53 29.45
C SER A 450 -16.08 8.55 28.35
N PHE A 451 -16.07 7.26 28.66
CA PHE A 451 -16.47 6.22 27.73
C PHE A 451 -17.27 5.10 28.40
N THR A 452 -18.02 4.36 27.59
CA THR A 452 -18.63 3.08 27.97
C THR A 452 -18.26 2.01 26.95
N THR A 453 -18.16 0.77 27.41
CA THR A 453 -17.90 -0.39 26.54
C THR A 453 -19.15 -1.24 26.43
N GLY A 454 -19.61 -1.48 25.20
CA GLY A 454 -20.73 -2.37 24.90
C GLY A 454 -20.38 -3.84 25.14
N ALA A 455 -21.40 -4.69 25.26
CA ALA A 455 -21.21 -6.14 25.41
C ALA A 455 -20.53 -6.79 24.17
N ASP A 456 -20.64 -6.13 23.02
CA ASP A 456 -20.00 -6.49 21.75
C ASP A 456 -18.57 -5.95 21.63
N GLY A 457 -18.04 -5.24 22.64
CA GLY A 457 -16.71 -4.63 22.61
C GLY A 457 -16.64 -3.29 21.86
N SER A 458 -17.78 -2.72 21.41
CA SER A 458 -17.82 -1.34 20.90
C SER A 458 -17.53 -0.34 22.01
N VAL A 459 -16.90 0.79 21.68
CA VAL A 459 -16.54 1.83 22.66
C VAL A 459 -17.29 3.11 22.31
N THR A 460 -18.16 3.56 23.20
CA THR A 460 -18.86 4.84 23.06
C THR A 460 -18.15 5.90 23.88
N VAL A 461 -17.52 6.84 23.20
CA VAL A 461 -16.81 7.99 23.78
C VAL A 461 -17.75 9.19 23.82
N THR A 462 -17.67 9.99 24.88
CA THR A 462 -18.50 11.20 25.08
C THR A 462 -17.64 12.38 25.55
N GLY A 463 -18.13 13.60 25.32
CA GLY A 463 -17.44 14.82 25.74
C GLY A 463 -16.32 15.26 24.79
N ILE A 464 -16.35 14.81 23.53
CA ILE A 464 -15.37 15.16 22.52
C ILE A 464 -15.49 16.66 22.19
N ASN A 465 -14.39 17.41 22.36
CA ASN A 465 -14.35 18.82 22.05
C ASN A 465 -13.99 19.06 20.57
N ARG A 466 -15.00 19.41 19.77
CA ARG A 466 -14.85 19.63 18.32
C ARG A 466 -14.43 21.05 17.94
N THR A 467 -14.23 21.97 18.89
CA THR A 467 -13.96 23.39 18.58
C THR A 467 -12.49 23.76 18.63
N ARG A 468 -11.62 22.94 19.24
CA ARG A 468 -10.18 23.25 19.39
C ARG A 468 -9.37 22.96 18.12
N VAL A 469 -9.59 21.79 17.53
CA VAL A 469 -9.00 21.34 16.26
C VAL A 469 -10.13 20.78 15.38
N PRO A 470 -10.93 21.66 14.75
CA PRO A 470 -12.13 21.25 14.02
C PRO A 470 -11.83 20.50 12.71
N GLU A 471 -10.65 20.71 12.12
CA GLU A 471 -10.19 19.98 10.93
C GLU A 471 -9.93 18.50 11.21
N ASP A 472 -9.49 18.17 12.43
CA ASP A 472 -9.27 16.81 12.91
C ASP A 472 -9.22 16.78 14.44
N SER A 473 -10.35 16.46 15.09
CA SER A 473 -10.30 16.19 16.54
C SER A 473 -10.01 14.72 16.72
N VAL A 474 -8.91 14.43 17.42
CA VAL A 474 -8.38 13.09 17.51
C VAL A 474 -8.63 12.51 18.90
N VAL A 475 -9.24 11.33 18.93
CA VAL A 475 -9.46 10.56 20.16
C VAL A 475 -8.55 9.35 20.16
N GLY A 476 -7.75 9.18 21.22
CA GLY A 476 -6.94 7.98 21.43
C GLY A 476 -7.67 6.96 22.30
N VAL A 477 -7.66 5.69 21.90
CA VAL A 477 -8.22 4.56 22.64
C VAL A 477 -7.13 3.52 22.84
N THR A 478 -6.74 3.31 24.09
CA THR A 478 -5.68 2.37 24.47
C THR A 478 -6.28 1.07 24.97
N LEU A 479 -5.79 -0.05 24.44
CA LEU A 479 -6.20 -1.39 24.75
C LEU A 479 -5.22 -2.06 25.73
N ASP A 480 -5.65 -3.15 26.35
CA ASP A 480 -4.83 -4.01 27.22
C ASP A 480 -3.78 -4.84 26.46
N ARG A 481 -3.75 -4.73 25.13
CA ARG A 481 -2.91 -5.51 24.20
C ARG A 481 -2.74 -4.75 22.88
N SER A 482 -1.83 -5.19 22.02
CA SER A 482 -1.67 -4.57 20.70
C SER A 482 -2.96 -4.65 19.87
N VAL A 483 -3.26 -3.56 19.15
CA VAL A 483 -4.42 -3.43 18.25
C VAL A 483 -4.38 -4.57 17.23
N GLN A 484 -3.24 -4.79 16.59
CA GLN A 484 -3.07 -5.91 15.68
C GLN A 484 -2.56 -7.16 16.39
N PRO A 485 -3.07 -8.36 16.06
CA PRO A 485 -2.46 -9.64 16.41
C PRO A 485 -0.97 -9.65 16.05
N ALA A 486 -0.14 -10.12 16.98
CA ALA A 486 1.28 -10.29 16.70
C ALA A 486 1.50 -11.64 16.01
N ASP A 487 2.41 -11.69 15.05
CA ASP A 487 2.95 -12.95 14.56
C ASP A 487 3.85 -13.55 15.66
N ILE A 488 3.44 -14.71 16.19
CA ILE A 488 4.19 -15.41 17.24
C ILE A 488 5.24 -16.39 16.68
N ALA A 489 5.26 -16.60 15.36
CA ALA A 489 6.26 -17.40 14.66
C ALA A 489 7.55 -16.62 14.37
N VAL A 490 7.49 -15.29 14.31
CA VAL A 490 8.66 -14.45 13.99
C VAL A 490 9.86 -14.77 14.91
N GLY A 491 11.02 -15.01 14.31
CA GLY A 491 12.28 -15.32 14.99
C GLY A 491 12.32 -16.68 15.71
N ARG A 492 11.30 -17.54 15.55
CA ARG A 492 11.27 -18.87 16.16
C ARG A 492 12.18 -19.85 15.45
N THR A 493 12.46 -20.98 16.12
CA THR A 493 13.23 -22.07 15.51
C THR A 493 12.40 -22.76 14.43
N VAL A 494 12.99 -22.88 13.24
CA VAL A 494 12.34 -23.52 12.09
C VAL A 494 13.22 -24.63 11.54
N THR A 495 12.58 -25.71 11.13
CA THR A 495 13.21 -26.81 10.38
C THR A 495 12.36 -27.12 9.15
N ALA A 496 12.98 -27.63 8.09
CA ALA A 496 12.28 -28.01 6.88
C ALA A 496 12.73 -29.39 6.39
N SER A 497 11.95 -30.01 5.51
CA SER A 497 12.33 -31.26 4.83
C SER A 497 13.58 -31.11 3.96
N SER A 498 13.74 -29.94 3.35
CA SER A 498 14.91 -29.56 2.55
C SER A 498 14.99 -28.04 2.41
N GLU A 499 16.14 -27.53 1.98
CA GLU A 499 16.33 -26.10 1.72
C GLU A 499 17.41 -25.82 0.66
N GLU A 500 17.23 -24.75 -0.10
CA GLU A 500 18.20 -24.25 -1.09
C GLU A 500 19.26 -23.35 -0.42
N ALA A 501 20.05 -23.94 0.48
CA ALA A 501 21.01 -23.21 1.32
C ALA A 501 22.09 -22.44 0.53
N SER A 502 22.49 -22.95 -0.65
CA SER A 502 23.50 -22.30 -1.50
C SER A 502 23.06 -20.94 -2.05
N LYS A 503 21.75 -20.66 -2.08
CA LYS A 503 21.19 -19.35 -2.44
C LYS A 503 20.70 -18.55 -1.23
N GLY A 504 20.96 -19.03 -0.02
CA GLY A 504 20.52 -18.38 1.22
C GLY A 504 19.03 -18.58 1.56
N ASN A 505 18.30 -19.40 0.82
CA ASN A 505 16.86 -19.65 0.98
C ASN A 505 16.56 -20.69 2.09
N THR A 506 17.11 -20.45 3.28
CA THR A 506 17.03 -21.35 4.45
C THR A 506 15.66 -21.33 5.14
N ALA A 507 15.36 -22.36 5.93
CA ALA A 507 14.08 -22.47 6.64
C ALA A 507 13.77 -21.27 7.57
N ALA A 508 14.80 -20.67 8.17
CA ALA A 508 14.64 -19.50 9.05
C ALA A 508 14.07 -18.27 8.32
N LYS A 509 14.24 -18.18 6.99
CA LYS A 509 13.74 -17.07 6.19
C LYS A 509 12.22 -17.04 6.05
N ALA A 510 11.52 -18.14 6.36
CA ALA A 510 10.06 -18.13 6.38
C ALA A 510 9.46 -17.42 7.62
N VAL A 511 10.26 -17.11 8.64
CA VAL A 511 9.79 -16.49 9.88
C VAL A 511 10.69 -15.33 10.32
N ASP A 512 11.42 -14.72 9.40
CA ASP A 512 12.31 -13.59 9.73
C ASP A 512 11.58 -12.23 9.72
N GLY A 513 10.25 -12.25 9.53
CA GLY A 513 9.40 -11.05 9.50
C GLY A 513 9.56 -10.23 8.23
N SER A 514 10.18 -10.79 7.18
CA SER A 514 10.40 -10.11 5.91
C SER A 514 9.75 -10.88 4.76
N THR A 515 9.07 -10.16 3.88
CA THR A 515 8.49 -10.70 2.64
C THR A 515 9.45 -10.63 1.46
N ALA A 516 10.62 -9.99 1.61
CA ALA A 516 11.67 -9.90 0.60
C ALA A 516 12.54 -11.18 0.56
N THR A 517 12.63 -11.87 1.70
CA THR A 517 13.34 -13.13 1.88
C THR A 517 12.36 -14.30 1.77
N ARG A 518 12.89 -15.53 1.64
CA ARG A 518 12.06 -16.74 1.64
C ARG A 518 12.82 -17.99 1.99
N TRP A 519 12.12 -18.97 2.55
CA TRP A 519 12.54 -20.37 2.47
C TRP A 519 12.19 -20.94 1.10
N SER A 520 13.03 -21.79 0.55
CA SER A 520 12.70 -22.60 -0.63
C SER A 520 13.23 -24.01 -0.49
N ALA A 521 12.41 -25.02 -0.78
CA ALA A 521 12.83 -26.40 -0.88
C ALA A 521 13.91 -26.58 -1.96
N ASN A 522 14.75 -27.61 -1.84
CA ASN A 522 15.85 -27.82 -2.80
C ASN A 522 15.44 -28.54 -4.10
N ASN A 523 14.16 -28.84 -4.26
CA ASN A 523 13.58 -29.44 -5.47
C ASN A 523 12.06 -29.17 -5.55
N GLY A 524 11.47 -29.44 -6.73
CA GLY A 524 10.05 -29.25 -7.02
C GLY A 524 9.14 -30.43 -6.67
N ASN A 525 9.57 -31.38 -5.84
CA ASN A 525 8.70 -32.49 -5.46
C ASN A 525 7.63 -32.04 -4.45
N THR A 526 6.48 -32.69 -4.46
CA THR A 526 5.47 -32.53 -3.40
C THR A 526 5.91 -33.26 -2.12
N GLY A 527 5.25 -32.97 -1.00
CA GLY A 527 5.58 -33.52 0.32
C GLY A 527 6.65 -32.73 1.08
N GLN A 528 7.15 -31.64 0.50
CA GLN A 528 8.04 -30.71 1.20
C GLN A 528 7.29 -30.04 2.35
N TRP A 529 7.95 -29.87 3.49
CA TRP A 529 7.36 -29.28 4.68
C TRP A 529 8.29 -28.30 5.37
N LEU A 530 7.69 -27.32 6.03
CA LEU A 530 8.35 -26.36 6.92
C LEU A 530 7.64 -26.40 8.28
N LYS A 531 8.41 -26.48 9.37
CA LYS A 531 7.92 -26.64 10.74
C LYS A 531 8.53 -25.59 11.66
N VAL A 532 7.67 -24.87 12.36
CA VAL A 532 8.02 -23.88 13.39
C VAL A 532 7.82 -24.50 14.78
N ASP A 533 8.80 -24.31 15.67
CA ASP A 533 8.65 -24.55 17.12
C ASP A 533 8.39 -23.21 17.83
N LEU A 534 7.18 -23.03 18.35
CA LEU A 534 6.76 -21.82 19.08
C LEU A 534 7.42 -21.71 20.48
N GLY A 535 8.13 -22.75 20.93
CA GLY A 535 8.87 -22.82 22.19
C GLY A 535 8.02 -23.31 23.38
N SER A 536 6.71 -23.11 23.34
CA SER A 536 5.75 -23.64 24.32
C SER A 536 4.42 -23.96 23.63
N GLU A 537 3.55 -24.72 24.30
CA GLU A 537 2.16 -24.87 23.85
C GLU A 537 1.44 -23.51 23.89
N LYS A 538 0.64 -23.22 22.85
CA LYS A 538 -0.13 -22.00 22.65
C LYS A 538 -1.52 -22.32 22.11
N SER A 539 -2.49 -21.45 22.43
CA SER A 539 -3.82 -21.45 21.82
C SER A 539 -3.75 -20.69 20.51
N LEU A 540 -3.74 -21.41 19.40
CA LEU A 540 -3.65 -20.86 18.06
C LEU A 540 -5.02 -20.53 17.48
N THR A 541 -5.07 -19.47 16.69
CA THR A 541 -6.28 -18.93 16.06
C THR A 541 -6.19 -18.89 14.54
N GLY A 542 -5.00 -19.10 13.97
CA GLY A 542 -4.81 -19.19 12.54
C GLY A 542 -3.38 -18.95 12.10
N THR A 543 -3.21 -18.89 10.77
CA THR A 543 -1.95 -18.56 10.10
C THR A 543 -2.20 -17.67 8.90
N ARG A 544 -1.16 -16.94 8.50
CA ARG A 544 -1.08 -16.29 7.18
C ARG A 544 0.21 -16.70 6.48
N ILE A 545 0.11 -17.15 5.24
CA ILE A 545 1.23 -17.63 4.43
C ILE A 545 1.37 -16.71 3.22
N ALA A 546 2.55 -16.12 3.04
CA ALA A 546 2.96 -15.47 1.81
C ALA A 546 3.81 -16.46 1.01
N TRP A 547 3.28 -16.95 -0.11
CA TRP A 547 3.97 -17.83 -1.04
C TRP A 547 4.97 -17.04 -1.92
N GLU A 548 5.98 -17.72 -2.45
CA GLU A 548 6.96 -17.10 -3.36
C GLU A 548 6.30 -16.45 -4.57
N SER A 549 5.45 -17.20 -5.28
CA SER A 549 4.90 -16.80 -6.57
C SER A 549 3.44 -16.41 -6.47
N ALA A 550 3.11 -15.25 -7.05
CA ALA A 550 1.73 -14.86 -7.30
C ALA A 550 1.07 -15.78 -8.34
N ALA A 551 -0.26 -15.79 -8.35
CA ALA A 551 -1.08 -16.54 -9.31
C ALA A 551 -0.73 -18.05 -9.42
N THR A 552 -0.18 -18.65 -8.36
CA THR A 552 0.30 -20.04 -8.35
C THR A 552 -0.52 -20.89 -7.39
N ASN A 553 -0.98 -22.06 -7.86
CA ASN A 553 -1.83 -22.96 -7.06
C ASN A 553 -0.99 -23.84 -6.12
N TYR A 554 -0.64 -23.32 -4.96
CA TYR A 554 -0.08 -24.10 -3.87
C TYR A 554 -1.19 -24.85 -3.14
N ARG A 555 -1.14 -26.19 -3.17
CA ARG A 555 -1.99 -27.08 -2.37
C ARG A 555 -1.19 -27.58 -1.18
N TYR A 556 -1.76 -27.47 0.01
CA TYR A 556 -1.03 -27.72 1.25
C TYR A 556 -1.97 -28.08 2.39
N ARG A 557 -1.37 -28.53 3.50
CA ARG A 557 -2.05 -28.69 4.78
C ARG A 557 -1.27 -27.98 5.87
N ILE A 558 -1.98 -27.52 6.88
CA ILE A 558 -1.42 -26.97 8.11
C ILE A 558 -1.68 -27.97 9.22
N GLU A 559 -0.65 -28.32 9.96
CA GLU A 559 -0.67 -29.36 10.98
C GLU A 559 -0.11 -28.81 12.29
N GLY A 560 -0.69 -29.23 13.41
CA GLY A 560 -0.31 -28.85 14.75
C GLY A 560 0.13 -30.05 15.58
N SER A 561 1.03 -29.82 16.53
CA SER A 561 1.47 -30.84 17.48
C SER A 561 1.90 -30.19 18.80
N THR A 562 1.67 -30.88 19.92
CA THR A 562 2.18 -30.48 21.24
C THR A 562 3.51 -31.17 21.58
N ASP A 563 3.79 -32.33 20.97
CA ASP A 563 4.88 -33.24 21.30
C ASP A 563 5.92 -33.43 20.16
N ASN A 564 5.66 -32.88 18.96
CA ASN A 564 6.42 -33.05 17.72
C ASN A 564 6.42 -34.50 17.17
N SER A 565 5.58 -35.39 17.68
CA SER A 565 5.40 -36.76 17.19
C SER A 565 3.99 -37.02 16.67
N THR A 566 2.98 -36.53 17.38
CA THR A 566 1.56 -36.69 17.05
C THR A 566 1.07 -35.42 16.37
N TRP A 567 0.57 -35.56 15.14
CA TRP A 567 0.18 -34.43 14.31
C TRP A 567 -1.31 -34.47 14.00
N THR A 568 -1.97 -33.32 14.17
CA THR A 568 -3.37 -33.11 13.81
C THR A 568 -3.48 -32.06 12.71
N THR A 569 -4.28 -32.31 11.69
CA THR A 569 -4.59 -31.30 10.66
C THR A 569 -5.37 -30.15 11.28
N LEU A 570 -4.85 -28.93 11.16
CA LEU A 570 -5.48 -27.69 11.61
C LEU A 570 -6.27 -27.03 10.46
N ALA A 571 -5.73 -27.10 9.24
CA ALA A 571 -6.39 -26.66 8.01
C ALA A 571 -5.97 -27.56 6.85
N ASP A 572 -6.94 -27.98 6.04
CA ASP A 572 -6.71 -28.81 4.86
C ASP A 572 -7.03 -28.02 3.59
N LEU A 573 -5.99 -27.63 2.85
CA LEU A 573 -6.08 -26.95 1.56
C LEU A 573 -5.51 -27.83 0.44
N THR A 574 -5.54 -29.15 0.61
CA THR A 574 -4.98 -30.09 -0.38
C THR A 574 -5.79 -30.13 -1.67
N ALA A 575 -7.05 -29.67 -1.64
CA ALA A 575 -7.94 -29.55 -2.79
C ALA A 575 -8.19 -28.08 -3.22
N THR A 576 -7.43 -27.11 -2.71
CA THR A 576 -7.65 -25.70 -3.05
C THR A 576 -7.40 -25.42 -4.53
N THR A 577 -8.24 -24.58 -5.13
CA THR A 577 -8.02 -23.99 -6.46
C THR A 577 -7.51 -22.54 -6.37
N GLY A 578 -7.30 -22.04 -5.15
CA GLY A 578 -6.83 -20.67 -4.91
C GLY A 578 -5.41 -20.46 -5.45
N THR A 579 -5.17 -19.27 -5.96
CA THR A 579 -3.88 -18.84 -6.53
C THR A 579 -3.35 -17.56 -5.91
N SER A 580 -4.05 -17.03 -4.90
CA SER A 580 -3.62 -15.87 -4.13
C SER A 580 -2.26 -16.12 -3.50
N GLN A 581 -1.36 -15.16 -3.64
CA GLN A 581 0.00 -15.24 -3.10
C GLN A 581 0.00 -15.24 -1.58
N VAL A 582 -0.90 -14.46 -0.98
CA VAL A 582 -1.13 -14.44 0.46
C VAL A 582 -2.38 -15.24 0.76
N GLN A 583 -2.27 -16.24 1.62
CA GLN A 583 -3.39 -17.09 2.01
C GLN A 583 -3.50 -17.16 3.53
N VAL A 584 -4.75 -17.09 4.01
CA VAL A 584 -5.06 -17.07 5.43
C VAL A 584 -5.88 -18.30 5.77
N SER A 585 -5.57 -18.92 6.91
CA SER A 585 -6.34 -20.02 7.48
C SER A 585 -6.70 -19.69 8.91
N VAL A 586 -7.99 -19.69 9.23
CA VAL A 586 -8.51 -19.48 10.59
C VAL A 586 -8.89 -20.84 11.17
N PHE A 587 -8.42 -21.13 12.38
CA PHE A 587 -8.70 -22.39 13.09
C PHE A 587 -8.56 -22.18 14.60
N ARG A 588 -8.97 -23.14 15.42
CA ARG A 588 -8.70 -23.11 16.87
C ARG A 588 -8.01 -24.39 17.28
N ALA A 589 -6.81 -24.28 17.84
CA ALA A 589 -6.02 -25.44 18.21
C ALA A 589 -5.04 -25.14 19.35
N GLN A 590 -4.72 -26.16 20.14
CA GLN A 590 -3.57 -26.13 21.06
C GLN A 590 -2.38 -26.78 20.36
N ALA A 591 -1.31 -26.03 20.16
CA ALA A 591 -0.09 -26.58 19.57
C ALA A 591 1.16 -25.82 20.04
N ARG A 592 2.29 -26.53 20.06
CA ARG A 592 3.63 -25.94 20.16
C ARG A 592 4.31 -25.89 18.80
N TYR A 593 4.10 -26.91 17.98
CA TYR A 593 4.70 -27.04 16.67
C TYR A 593 3.64 -26.84 15.60
N VAL A 594 3.95 -26.01 14.60
CA VAL A 594 3.11 -25.77 13.43
C VAL A 594 3.89 -26.19 12.19
N ARG A 595 3.30 -27.05 11.36
CA ARG A 595 3.90 -27.54 10.11
C ARG A 595 3.01 -27.20 8.92
N VAL A 596 3.61 -26.60 7.89
CA VAL A 596 3.00 -26.45 6.57
C VAL A 596 3.59 -27.51 5.68
N THR A 597 2.77 -28.41 5.14
CA THR A 597 3.19 -29.44 4.19
C THR A 597 2.58 -29.14 2.82
N VAL A 598 3.41 -28.89 1.81
CA VAL A 598 2.98 -28.67 0.43
C VAL A 598 2.68 -30.01 -0.22
N THR A 599 1.43 -30.23 -0.58
CA THR A 599 0.91 -31.51 -1.11
C THR A 599 0.72 -31.49 -2.63
N GLY A 600 0.68 -30.30 -3.25
CA GLY A 600 0.56 -30.14 -4.68
C GLY A 600 1.00 -28.76 -5.15
N LEU A 601 1.60 -28.71 -6.34
CA LEU A 601 2.07 -27.47 -6.97
C LEU A 601 2.13 -27.65 -8.50
N PRO A 602 2.08 -26.57 -9.30
CA PRO A 602 2.25 -26.64 -10.75
C PRO A 602 3.67 -27.02 -11.16
N SER A 603 3.84 -27.47 -12.41
CA SER A 603 5.18 -27.72 -12.97
C SER A 603 6.02 -26.45 -12.96
N GLY A 604 7.27 -26.55 -12.52
CA GLY A 604 8.21 -25.42 -12.45
C GLY A 604 8.11 -24.57 -11.17
N ALA A 605 7.08 -24.75 -10.34
CA ALA A 605 7.02 -24.15 -9.01
C ALA A 605 7.77 -25.01 -8.00
N TRP A 606 8.26 -24.40 -6.92
CA TRP A 606 8.83 -25.10 -5.76
C TRP A 606 8.06 -24.73 -4.48
N ALA A 607 8.12 -25.60 -3.47
CA ALA A 607 7.62 -25.25 -2.15
C ALA A 607 8.48 -24.12 -1.57
N SER A 608 7.96 -22.90 -1.57
CA SER A 608 8.68 -21.72 -1.14
C SER A 608 7.76 -20.71 -0.48
N ILE A 609 8.14 -20.29 0.73
CA ILE A 609 7.35 -19.43 1.61
C ILE A 609 8.19 -18.20 1.93
N ARG A 610 7.69 -17.02 1.53
CA ARG A 610 8.25 -15.72 1.88
C ARG A 610 8.06 -15.42 3.36
N ASN A 611 6.85 -15.62 3.87
CA ASN A 611 6.55 -15.44 5.29
C ASN A 611 5.46 -16.42 5.76
N LEU A 612 5.64 -17.02 6.93
CA LEU A 612 4.67 -17.84 7.64
C LEU A 612 4.41 -17.18 9.00
N GLU A 613 3.24 -16.60 9.13
CA GLU A 613 2.78 -16.02 10.38
C GLU A 613 1.84 -16.97 11.10
N VAL A 614 1.96 -17.03 12.42
CA VAL A 614 1.09 -17.82 13.30
C VAL A 614 0.51 -16.88 14.34
N TYR A 615 -0.78 -17.04 14.62
CA TYR A 615 -1.52 -16.16 15.52
C TYR A 615 -2.12 -16.94 16.70
N ASP A 616 -2.14 -16.29 17.86
CA ASP A 616 -2.75 -16.80 19.10
C ASP A 616 -4.01 -16.03 19.54
N ARG A 617 -4.41 -15.01 18.77
CA ARG A 617 -5.62 -14.21 18.99
C ARG A 617 -6.52 -14.21 17.77
N PRO A 618 -7.86 -14.20 17.94
CA PRO A 618 -8.77 -14.11 16.81
C PRO A 618 -8.47 -12.87 15.98
N PHE A 619 -8.58 -13.01 14.66
CA PHE A 619 -8.42 -11.93 13.72
C PHE A 619 -9.44 -12.11 12.60
N SER A 620 -9.94 -11.00 12.06
CA SER A 620 -10.64 -11.06 10.80
C SER A 620 -9.60 -10.96 9.70
N ALA A 621 -9.75 -11.76 8.67
CA ALA A 621 -9.03 -11.53 7.42
C ALA A 621 -10.12 -11.36 6.38
N ASP A 622 -10.00 -10.32 5.56
CA ASP A 622 -10.68 -10.32 4.28
C ASP A 622 -10.08 -11.49 3.52
N ILE A 623 -10.79 -12.63 3.45
CA ILE A 623 -10.31 -13.83 2.76
C ILE A 623 -10.38 -13.69 1.23
N GLY A 624 -10.48 -12.44 0.77
CA GLY A 624 -10.62 -12.04 -0.61
C GLY A 624 -12.07 -11.82 -0.98
N THR A 625 -12.21 -11.08 -2.08
CA THR A 625 -13.46 -11.04 -2.81
C THR A 625 -13.67 -12.39 -3.50
N VAL A 626 -14.86 -12.96 -3.38
CA VAL A 626 -15.25 -14.18 -4.07
C VAL A 626 -16.48 -13.94 -4.93
N ARG A 627 -16.68 -14.85 -5.88
CA ARG A 627 -18.00 -15.13 -6.45
C ARG A 627 -18.45 -16.51 -6.02
N LEU A 628 -19.75 -16.69 -5.78
CA LEU A 628 -20.34 -17.98 -5.48
C LEU A 628 -21.02 -18.50 -6.75
N VAL A 629 -20.51 -19.59 -7.32
CA VAL A 629 -20.98 -20.19 -8.58
C VAL A 629 -21.85 -21.40 -8.25
N ASN A 630 -23.10 -21.40 -8.68
CA ASN A 630 -23.98 -22.54 -8.47
C ASN A 630 -23.57 -23.73 -9.35
N ARG A 631 -23.50 -24.93 -8.77
CA ARG A 631 -23.07 -26.15 -9.46
C ARG A 631 -24.01 -26.54 -10.61
N LYS A 632 -25.33 -26.33 -10.45
CA LYS A 632 -26.33 -26.75 -11.44
C LYS A 632 -26.32 -25.86 -12.69
N SER A 633 -26.23 -24.55 -12.50
CA SER A 633 -26.38 -23.57 -13.59
C SER A 633 -25.07 -22.98 -14.09
N GLY A 634 -23.99 -23.03 -13.30
CA GLY A 634 -22.76 -22.30 -13.56
C GLY A 634 -22.88 -20.77 -13.37
N LYS A 635 -24.00 -20.28 -12.85
CA LYS A 635 -24.29 -18.86 -12.65
C LYS A 635 -23.92 -18.41 -11.24
N VAL A 636 -23.78 -17.11 -11.04
CA VAL A 636 -23.28 -16.53 -9.80
C VAL A 636 -24.38 -15.94 -8.93
N LEU A 637 -24.15 -15.92 -7.61
CA LEU A 637 -24.97 -15.21 -6.63
C LEU A 637 -24.89 -13.69 -6.86
N ASP A 638 -26.02 -13.08 -7.20
CA ASP A 638 -26.11 -11.70 -7.70
C ASP A 638 -27.18 -10.90 -6.92
N VAL A 639 -26.85 -9.65 -6.56
CA VAL A 639 -27.86 -8.68 -6.09
C VAL A 639 -28.55 -8.03 -7.28
N SER A 640 -29.84 -8.34 -7.44
CA SER A 640 -30.64 -7.95 -8.61
C SER A 640 -30.62 -6.46 -8.88
N GLY A 641 -30.44 -6.09 -10.16
CA GLY A 641 -30.33 -4.70 -10.61
C GLY A 641 -29.12 -3.96 -10.03
N ALA A 642 -28.19 -4.68 -9.40
CA ALA A 642 -27.05 -4.13 -8.68
C ALA A 642 -27.46 -3.07 -7.64
N SER A 643 -28.57 -3.34 -6.95
CA SER A 643 -29.12 -2.47 -5.92
C SER A 643 -28.11 -2.21 -4.80
N THR A 644 -28.14 -1.01 -4.21
CA THR A 644 -27.41 -0.66 -2.98
C THR A 644 -28.33 -0.45 -1.79
N ALA A 645 -29.64 -0.63 -1.96
CA ALA A 645 -30.64 -0.47 -0.91
C ALA A 645 -30.83 -1.75 -0.08
N ASP A 646 -31.25 -1.57 1.17
CA ASP A 646 -31.74 -2.64 2.03
C ASP A 646 -32.95 -3.33 1.38
N GLY A 647 -32.99 -4.65 1.47
CA GLY A 647 -34.04 -5.45 0.83
C GLY A 647 -33.77 -5.82 -0.63
N GLY A 648 -32.61 -5.43 -1.19
CA GLY A 648 -32.21 -5.84 -2.54
C GLY A 648 -32.23 -7.37 -2.69
N ALA A 649 -33.02 -7.86 -3.65
CA ALA A 649 -33.25 -9.30 -3.83
C ALA A 649 -32.00 -10.01 -4.38
N VAL A 650 -31.78 -11.24 -3.92
CA VAL A 650 -30.67 -12.08 -4.37
C VAL A 650 -31.16 -13.13 -5.37
N ILE A 651 -30.51 -13.18 -6.51
CA ILE A 651 -30.84 -14.04 -7.66
C ILE A 651 -29.59 -14.78 -8.14
N GLN A 652 -29.75 -15.68 -9.10
CA GLN A 652 -28.62 -16.10 -9.93
C GLN A 652 -28.58 -15.34 -11.27
N TRP A 653 -27.38 -15.04 -11.75
CA TRP A 653 -27.16 -14.40 -13.05
C TRP A 653 -25.87 -14.89 -13.71
N PRO A 654 -25.74 -14.85 -15.05
CA PRO A 654 -24.46 -15.05 -15.72
C PRO A 654 -23.37 -14.13 -15.14
N SER A 655 -22.16 -14.67 -14.98
CA SER A 655 -21.02 -13.89 -14.48
C SER A 655 -20.68 -12.77 -15.47
N SER A 656 -20.87 -11.52 -15.06
CA SER A 656 -20.53 -10.31 -15.81
C SER A 656 -19.25 -9.65 -15.30
N GLY A 657 -18.77 -10.05 -14.11
CA GLY A 657 -17.65 -9.40 -13.42
C GLY A 657 -18.07 -8.17 -12.61
N GLY A 658 -19.35 -7.77 -12.63
CA GLY A 658 -19.86 -6.63 -11.87
C GLY A 658 -19.72 -6.82 -10.35
N THR A 659 -19.47 -5.73 -9.62
CA THR A 659 -19.25 -5.74 -8.15
C THR A 659 -20.47 -6.19 -7.34
N ASN A 660 -21.68 -6.21 -7.93
CA ASN A 660 -22.89 -6.77 -7.32
C ASN A 660 -22.91 -8.32 -7.30
N GLN A 661 -22.01 -8.97 -8.03
CA GLN A 661 -21.81 -10.43 -8.07
C GLN A 661 -20.64 -10.88 -7.20
N GLN A 662 -20.01 -9.93 -6.53
CA GLN A 662 -18.79 -10.11 -5.76
C GLN A 662 -19.09 -9.94 -4.27
N TRP A 663 -18.55 -10.83 -3.46
CA TRP A 663 -18.83 -10.91 -2.04
C TRP A 663 -17.53 -11.04 -1.26
N LYS A 664 -17.36 -10.24 -0.20
CA LYS A 664 -16.34 -10.43 0.80
C LYS A 664 -16.84 -11.40 1.85
N LEU A 665 -16.05 -12.40 2.19
CA LEU A 665 -16.37 -13.33 3.28
C LEU A 665 -15.66 -12.85 4.54
N LEU A 666 -16.44 -12.35 5.49
CA LEU A 666 -15.95 -11.87 6.77
C LEU A 666 -16.18 -12.97 7.81
N PRO A 667 -15.12 -13.60 8.36
CA PRO A 667 -15.29 -14.71 9.29
C PRO A 667 -15.86 -14.26 10.64
N ASN A 668 -16.82 -15.01 11.15
CA ASN A 668 -17.37 -14.88 12.50
C ASN A 668 -16.63 -15.80 13.48
N ALA A 669 -16.72 -15.50 14.78
CA ALA A 669 -16.00 -16.22 15.84
C ALA A 669 -16.35 -17.72 15.97
N ASP A 670 -17.53 -18.12 15.48
CA ASP A 670 -18.08 -19.47 15.51
C ASP A 670 -17.78 -20.31 14.25
N GLY A 671 -17.01 -19.76 13.31
CA GLY A 671 -16.68 -20.39 12.03
C GLY A 671 -17.73 -20.20 10.93
N SER A 672 -18.78 -19.41 11.17
CA SER A 672 -19.65 -18.88 10.11
C SER A 672 -19.04 -17.64 9.46
N PHE A 673 -19.69 -17.09 8.44
CA PHE A 673 -19.25 -15.91 7.69
C PHE A 673 -20.41 -14.94 7.50
N GLN A 674 -20.12 -13.65 7.59
CA GLN A 674 -20.94 -12.63 6.96
C GLN A 674 -20.46 -12.45 5.51
N LEU A 675 -21.39 -12.50 4.55
CA LEU A 675 -21.09 -12.24 3.14
C LEU A 675 -21.46 -10.79 2.83
N SER A 676 -20.47 -9.91 2.68
CA SER A 676 -20.70 -8.49 2.36
C SER A 676 -20.59 -8.27 0.85
N ASN A 677 -21.62 -7.71 0.21
CA ASN A 677 -21.61 -7.42 -1.20
C ASN A 677 -20.63 -6.28 -1.51
N VAL A 678 -19.72 -6.47 -2.48
CA VAL A 678 -18.66 -5.48 -2.77
C VAL A 678 -19.24 -4.15 -3.25
N ARG A 679 -20.36 -4.15 -3.99
CA ARG A 679 -20.95 -2.91 -4.50
C ARG A 679 -21.62 -2.07 -3.40
N SER A 680 -22.36 -2.73 -2.51
CA SER A 680 -23.22 -2.02 -1.55
C SER A 680 -22.65 -1.96 -0.13
N GLY A 681 -21.66 -2.80 0.19
CA GLY A 681 -21.13 -3.03 1.54
C GLY A 681 -22.10 -3.80 2.46
N LYS A 682 -23.27 -4.21 1.99
CA LYS A 682 -24.35 -4.82 2.78
C LYS A 682 -24.21 -6.33 2.90
N ALA A 683 -24.68 -6.89 4.01
CA ALA A 683 -24.62 -8.32 4.29
C ALA A 683 -25.73 -9.10 3.57
N LEU A 684 -25.41 -10.31 3.11
CA LEU A 684 -26.40 -11.31 2.73
C LEU A 684 -27.20 -11.72 3.98
N GLN A 685 -28.52 -11.61 3.89
CA GLN A 685 -29.41 -11.75 5.03
C GLN A 685 -30.55 -12.72 4.73
N SER A 686 -30.87 -13.57 5.71
CA SER A 686 -32.18 -14.18 5.85
C SER A 686 -33.13 -13.18 6.53
N PRO A 687 -34.21 -12.68 5.89
CA PRO A 687 -35.14 -11.75 6.52
C PRO A 687 -35.73 -12.27 7.84
N GLY A 688 -36.01 -11.39 8.81
CA GLY A 688 -36.65 -11.78 10.08
C GLY A 688 -38.05 -12.36 9.84
N GLY A 689 -38.31 -13.58 10.34
CA GLY A 689 -39.59 -14.28 10.14
C GLY A 689 -39.72 -15.09 8.84
N SER A 690 -38.61 -15.29 8.10
CA SER A 690 -38.61 -16.06 6.84
C SER A 690 -39.22 -17.46 7.01
N ALA A 691 -40.18 -17.79 6.14
CA ALA A 691 -40.68 -19.13 5.95
C ALA A 691 -39.81 -19.91 4.95
N GLN A 692 -39.99 -21.22 4.93
CA GLN A 692 -39.33 -22.07 3.94
C GLN A 692 -39.73 -21.62 2.52
N GLY A 693 -38.73 -21.38 1.66
CA GLY A 693 -38.94 -20.88 0.31
C GLY A 693 -38.83 -19.37 0.15
N ASP A 694 -38.66 -18.61 1.23
CA ASP A 694 -38.40 -17.17 1.14
C ASP A 694 -36.97 -16.89 0.68
N GLY A 695 -36.80 -15.81 -0.08
CA GLY A 695 -35.52 -15.39 -0.65
C GLY A 695 -34.65 -14.61 0.34
N PRO A 696 -33.33 -14.86 0.38
CA PRO A 696 -32.43 -13.94 1.05
C PRO A 696 -32.38 -12.59 0.32
N ASN A 697 -32.04 -11.54 1.06
CA ASN A 697 -31.81 -10.20 0.54
C ASN A 697 -30.46 -9.67 1.02
N GLN A 698 -30.06 -8.48 0.56
CA GLN A 698 -29.01 -7.72 1.23
C GLN A 698 -29.60 -6.76 2.27
N TRP A 699 -28.86 -6.54 3.34
CA TRP A 699 -29.25 -5.58 4.38
C TRP A 699 -28.03 -4.98 5.08
N THR A 700 -28.18 -3.78 5.63
CA THR A 700 -27.18 -3.14 6.49
C THR A 700 -26.75 -4.11 7.61
N ALA A 701 -25.45 -4.28 7.78
CA ALA A 701 -24.91 -5.25 8.73
C ALA A 701 -25.35 -4.92 10.16
N ASP A 702 -25.96 -5.87 10.85
CA ASP A 702 -26.44 -5.74 12.24
C ASP A 702 -25.84 -6.79 13.20
N GLY A 703 -25.04 -7.72 12.67
CA GLY A 703 -24.38 -8.78 13.44
C GLY A 703 -25.30 -9.94 13.84
N GLY A 704 -26.54 -9.97 13.35
CA GLY A 704 -27.49 -11.04 13.66
C GLY A 704 -27.09 -12.41 13.08
N ASP A 705 -27.53 -13.48 13.74
CA ASP A 705 -27.40 -14.86 13.26
C ASP A 705 -28.08 -15.12 11.91
N ASN A 706 -29.05 -14.28 11.53
CA ASN A 706 -29.65 -14.30 10.20
C ASN A 706 -28.78 -13.71 9.08
N GLN A 707 -27.74 -12.95 9.42
CA GLN A 707 -26.75 -12.45 8.46
C GLN A 707 -25.47 -13.32 8.46
N SER A 708 -25.48 -14.42 9.22
CA SER A 708 -24.36 -15.33 9.38
C SER A 708 -24.61 -16.62 8.62
N TRP A 709 -23.61 -17.09 7.86
CA TRP A 709 -23.72 -18.24 6.97
C TRP A 709 -22.53 -19.18 7.14
N LYS A 710 -22.79 -20.47 7.31
CA LYS A 710 -21.77 -21.52 7.35
C LYS A 710 -21.53 -22.05 5.94
N LEU A 711 -20.25 -22.28 5.62
CA LEU A 711 -19.84 -22.99 4.42
C LEU A 711 -19.68 -24.47 4.77
N VAL A 712 -20.73 -25.25 4.53
CA VAL A 712 -20.73 -26.69 4.83
C VAL A 712 -20.26 -27.46 3.61
N PRO A 713 -19.20 -28.28 3.66
CA PRO A 713 -18.77 -29.09 2.52
C PRO A 713 -19.92 -29.94 1.97
N SER A 714 -20.11 -29.90 0.64
CA SER A 714 -21.08 -30.77 -0.03
C SER A 714 -20.54 -32.19 -0.21
N GLN A 715 -21.41 -33.13 -0.61
CA GLN A 715 -21.01 -34.49 -1.01
C GLN A 715 -20.12 -34.49 -2.26
N THR A 716 -20.17 -33.43 -3.06
CA THR A 716 -19.27 -33.24 -4.21
C THR A 716 -18.10 -32.36 -3.82
N SER A 717 -16.90 -32.93 -3.90
CA SER A 717 -15.63 -32.24 -3.63
C SER A 717 -15.53 -30.92 -4.41
N GLY A 718 -15.10 -29.85 -3.72
CA GLY A 718 -14.96 -28.52 -4.30
C GLY A 718 -16.22 -27.64 -4.24
N TYR A 719 -17.34 -28.15 -3.71
CA TYR A 719 -18.58 -27.38 -3.53
C TYR A 719 -18.99 -27.33 -2.06
N HIS A 720 -19.69 -26.26 -1.69
CA HIS A 720 -20.21 -26.01 -0.35
C HIS A 720 -21.69 -25.67 -0.39
N GLN A 721 -22.42 -26.06 0.64
CA GLN A 721 -23.73 -25.51 0.95
C GLN A 721 -23.55 -24.24 1.76
N LEU A 722 -24.23 -23.17 1.36
CA LEU A 722 -24.26 -21.91 2.10
C LEU A 722 -25.44 -21.94 3.07
N VAL A 723 -25.19 -22.27 4.34
CA VAL A 723 -26.21 -22.57 5.34
C VAL A 723 -26.39 -21.41 6.30
N ASN A 724 -27.58 -20.82 6.40
CA ASN A 724 -27.84 -19.73 7.33
C ASN A 724 -27.79 -20.22 8.79
N VAL A 725 -27.16 -19.45 9.68
CA VAL A 725 -26.99 -19.86 11.09
C VAL A 725 -28.31 -19.86 11.85
N ARG A 726 -29.22 -18.91 11.58
CA ARG A 726 -30.50 -18.80 12.30
C ARG A 726 -31.44 -19.98 12.04
N ASN A 727 -31.65 -20.33 10.77
CA ASN A 727 -32.67 -21.31 10.37
C ASN A 727 -32.10 -22.67 9.93
N GLY A 728 -30.79 -22.77 9.70
CA GLY A 728 -30.14 -24.01 9.24
C GLY A 728 -30.44 -24.39 7.78
N TRP A 729 -31.01 -23.48 6.98
CA TRP A 729 -31.37 -23.72 5.59
C TRP A 729 -30.32 -23.22 4.61
N CYS A 730 -30.26 -23.86 3.45
CA CYS A 730 -29.32 -23.55 2.38
C CYS A 730 -29.83 -22.42 1.50
N ALA A 731 -28.92 -21.60 0.97
CA ALA A 731 -29.18 -20.82 -0.24
C ALA A 731 -29.39 -21.78 -1.42
N ASP A 732 -30.60 -21.80 -1.95
CA ASP A 732 -31.10 -22.75 -2.94
C ASP A 732 -31.60 -21.99 -4.17
N VAL A 733 -31.18 -22.40 -5.37
CA VAL A 733 -31.76 -21.87 -6.60
C VAL A 733 -33.15 -22.51 -6.79
N LYS A 734 -34.20 -21.68 -6.67
CA LYS A 734 -35.60 -22.13 -6.71
C LYS A 734 -35.88 -23.04 -7.91
N ASP A 735 -36.54 -24.16 -7.65
CA ASP A 735 -36.92 -25.20 -8.61
C ASP A 735 -35.73 -25.77 -9.42
N ALA A 736 -34.50 -25.65 -8.89
CA ALA A 736 -33.25 -25.99 -9.58
C ALA A 736 -33.12 -25.33 -10.97
N SER A 737 -33.74 -24.16 -11.13
CA SER A 737 -33.79 -23.42 -12.39
C SER A 737 -32.40 -23.08 -12.89
N THR A 738 -32.24 -23.02 -14.21
CA THR A 738 -31.05 -22.48 -14.87
C THR A 738 -31.35 -21.17 -15.59
N ALA A 739 -32.50 -20.54 -15.35
CA ALA A 739 -32.86 -19.27 -15.98
C ALA A 739 -32.10 -18.09 -15.36
N ASP A 740 -31.88 -17.04 -16.16
CA ASP A 740 -31.35 -15.75 -15.68
C ASP A 740 -32.38 -15.10 -14.77
N GLY A 741 -31.95 -14.59 -13.62
CA GLY A 741 -32.83 -13.91 -12.67
C GLY A 741 -33.67 -14.86 -11.81
N ALA A 742 -33.44 -16.17 -11.90
CA ALA A 742 -34.10 -17.12 -11.00
C ALA A 742 -33.75 -16.78 -9.54
N SER A 743 -34.77 -16.73 -8.70
CA SER A 743 -34.63 -16.39 -7.28
C SER A 743 -33.77 -17.41 -6.54
N ILE A 744 -32.94 -16.88 -5.64
CA ILE A 744 -32.40 -17.68 -4.55
C ILE A 744 -33.45 -17.72 -3.45
N ILE A 745 -33.65 -18.88 -2.87
CA ILE A 745 -34.55 -19.14 -1.75
C ILE A 745 -33.80 -19.83 -0.62
N GLN A 746 -34.42 -19.90 0.54
CA GLN A 746 -33.90 -20.67 1.68
C GLN A 746 -34.67 -21.98 1.80
N TRP A 747 -33.96 -23.10 1.73
CA TRP A 747 -34.56 -24.43 1.75
C TRP A 747 -33.75 -25.41 2.60
N PRO A 748 -34.38 -26.37 3.31
CA PRO A 748 -33.65 -27.46 3.98
C PRO A 748 -32.68 -28.17 3.05
N ALA A 749 -31.54 -28.62 3.60
CA ALA A 749 -30.54 -29.34 2.83
C ALA A 749 -31.16 -30.60 2.18
N SER A 750 -31.15 -30.66 0.86
CA SER A 750 -31.65 -31.77 0.05
C SER A 750 -30.52 -32.56 -0.63
N GLY A 751 -29.30 -32.02 -0.63
CA GLY A 751 -28.17 -32.57 -1.39
C GLY A 751 -28.26 -32.31 -2.91
N GLY A 752 -29.23 -31.51 -3.35
CA GLY A 752 -29.39 -31.13 -4.75
C GLY A 752 -28.28 -30.19 -5.24
N SER A 753 -27.88 -30.33 -6.50
CA SER A 753 -26.85 -29.48 -7.12
C SER A 753 -27.21 -27.99 -7.18
N ASN A 754 -28.48 -27.64 -6.99
CA ASN A 754 -28.99 -26.27 -6.89
C ASN A 754 -28.71 -25.61 -5.53
N GLN A 755 -28.27 -26.38 -4.52
CA GLN A 755 -27.83 -25.88 -3.21
C GLN A 755 -26.29 -25.82 -3.06
N ASP A 756 -25.58 -26.30 -4.09
CA ASP A 756 -24.13 -26.40 -4.08
C ASP A 756 -23.49 -25.20 -4.76
N TRP A 757 -22.61 -24.53 -4.04
CA TRP A 757 -21.91 -23.34 -4.47
C TRP A 757 -20.41 -23.59 -4.46
N GLN A 758 -19.77 -23.32 -5.59
CA GLN A 758 -18.32 -23.21 -5.67
C GLN A 758 -17.92 -21.80 -5.28
N ILE A 759 -16.99 -21.69 -4.34
CA ILE A 759 -16.43 -20.40 -3.92
C ILE A 759 -15.21 -20.15 -4.79
N VAL A 760 -15.27 -19.10 -5.60
CA VAL A 760 -14.19 -18.76 -6.53
C VAL A 760 -13.63 -17.41 -6.11
N ALA A 761 -12.39 -17.40 -5.61
CA ALA A 761 -11.65 -16.18 -5.31
C ALA A 761 -11.45 -15.35 -6.59
N LEU A 762 -11.52 -14.02 -6.46
CA LEU A 762 -11.34 -13.04 -7.54
C LEU A 762 -10.00 -12.31 -7.44
#